data_AF-A0A5C6BAK1-F1
#
_entry.id   AF-A0A5C6BAK1-F1
#
_cell.length_a   1.000
_cell.length_b   1.000
_cell.length_c   1.000
_cell.angle_alpha   90.00
_cell.angle_beta   90.00
_cell.angle_gamma   90.00
#
_symmetry.space_group_name_H-M   'P 1'
#
loop_
_entity.id
_entity.type
_entity.pdbx_description
1 polymer ?
#
loop_
_entity_poly.entity_id
_entity_poly.type
_entity_poly.pdbx_seq_one_letter_code
_entity_poly.pdbx_strand_id
1 'polypeptide(L)'
;MHTSILLTAILLAPAAAPQTVETDLLVVGGSESAVAVAVQAARLGVRRIVLVNDIDWLGGQFTAEGLGAVDEWTIYKGKREPFPRSGLFLEIMNAIEADMQQKYGLPRPGNGFCSWTTCEPRDTERLFRELVAPYLKSSGGPLEIFGNYEPQQVSVSDGAVTGVEFVSTQPGQPSLTVQAKLTVDASDWGDVVRLSGAAYMRGPDLKSAFDEPGAPENQTAVRPNELNPITYCMILRETDAPTVIPQPAHYDERRYYGTTLATKEEFGRLGWPRGTMSPRVPAWKESTMANGPYGEQPSVYTHRRLVDRRHNELQAGSESILVNWPLQDYPTYNFPAYLRDQLEATEPGASEKNLVDMTPAQRRLVFADAKLHALGMLYHLQTTVHEKDPSQAVSFRDMALTDEFGTPDKMPLKPYVREGLRLDALYVLREQDIRDIDGKQSWATVMVPDNLFGFQFNIDFHPTKRIFLNDDPSGPWAHIHSSYRNWGTHTDRSGFPLRSLVPKEMGGLLVAGKNLGYTSIVSSAVRLHGHGMLAGQATGALAAMALREGVPPREVAADWKRIRELQTQLVSPSSDPKTGQNPPGVLLWPYHDLPVEAEYFAAANQLAIRMILPGDQGLQDFEPDRVVTRREMARTIARAALSTGQFTDFDYSTNTDRPAFSDVDIFDADYAAIESLQRWKLITGDKKFHPEQPATWEFLRSLAGKLNWTVADSSTEPGTPLTRAGLAQALWGAIQERPDGTLEATANYLQPGHDADKDGVEDLNDPLPFDRDNDGLPDRLDADDTGNGLPDRVAVDGLSVRRFNFTGRGAAQVPGYHNDSGLAFDDERGFGWRTDISANHRRRHQHPDPVKDSFLFTRKTAVWECALPNGTYRVSVTVGDSGHAQPGQQLSVEGMPAVNNVDTALGRFHTASVTAKVTDGRLTIEMGTENPRLNTCLNAVTMMSVTTSSEKSSAD
;
A
#
# COMPACT_ATOMS: atom_id res chain seq x y z
N MET A 1 83.64 2.02 -18.64
CA MET A 1 83.12 0.80 -17.99
C MET A 1 81.67 1.04 -17.63
N HIS A 2 80.78 0.25 -18.22
CA HIS A 2 79.32 0.32 -18.04
C HIS A 2 78.92 -0.44 -16.76
N THR A 3 78.00 0.13 -15.98
CA THR A 3 77.32 -0.57 -14.90
C THR A 3 75.89 -0.85 -15.36
N SER A 4 75.59 -2.12 -15.62
CA SER A 4 74.31 -2.58 -16.13
C SER A 4 73.21 -2.50 -15.07
N ILE A 5 72.08 -1.88 -15.44
CA ILE A 5 70.81 -1.92 -14.71
C ILE A 5 70.10 -3.22 -15.11
N LEU A 6 69.81 -4.09 -14.14
CA LEU A 6 68.96 -5.26 -14.32
C LEU A 6 67.49 -4.77 -14.34
N LEU A 7 66.86 -4.74 -15.50
CA LEU A 7 65.41 -4.60 -15.62
C LEU A 7 64.77 -5.96 -15.30
N THR A 8 64.13 -6.08 -14.14
CA THR A 8 63.23 -7.20 -13.84
C THR A 8 61.95 -6.97 -14.63
N ALA A 9 61.76 -7.71 -15.72
CA ALA A 9 60.49 -7.74 -16.45
C ALA A 9 59.42 -8.36 -15.53
N ILE A 10 58.46 -7.55 -15.10
CA ILE A 10 57.21 -8.03 -14.49
C ILE A 10 56.43 -8.69 -15.62
N LEU A 11 56.45 -10.02 -15.65
CA LEU A 11 55.52 -10.81 -16.47
C LEU A 11 54.10 -10.58 -15.93
N LEU A 12 53.36 -9.68 -16.57
CA LEU A 12 51.91 -9.58 -16.41
C LEU A 12 51.32 -10.94 -16.82
N ALA A 13 50.65 -11.61 -15.89
CA ALA A 13 49.84 -12.77 -16.20
C ALA A 13 48.81 -12.37 -17.29
N PRO A 14 48.58 -13.20 -18.32
CA PRO A 14 47.58 -12.90 -19.32
C PRO A 14 46.21 -12.77 -18.65
N ALA A 15 45.47 -11.70 -18.95
CA ALA A 15 44.10 -11.54 -18.50
C ALA A 15 43.28 -12.76 -18.96
N ALA A 16 42.50 -13.35 -18.06
CA ALA A 16 41.61 -14.45 -18.39
C ALA A 16 40.63 -14.00 -19.48
N ALA A 17 40.34 -14.89 -20.44
CA ALA A 17 39.45 -14.57 -21.56
C ALA A 17 38.03 -14.23 -21.04
N PRO A 18 37.35 -13.22 -21.62
CA PRO A 18 35.97 -12.87 -21.27
C PRO A 18 35.04 -14.08 -21.36
N GLN A 19 34.16 -14.26 -20.38
CA GLN A 19 33.13 -15.29 -20.39
C GLN A 19 31.85 -14.73 -21.03
N THR A 20 31.24 -15.47 -21.95
CA THR A 20 29.92 -15.13 -22.52
C THR A 20 28.91 -16.21 -22.16
N VAL A 21 27.72 -15.80 -21.69
CA VAL A 21 26.62 -16.67 -21.30
C VAL A 21 25.34 -16.22 -21.99
N GLU A 22 24.56 -17.17 -22.50
CA GLU A 22 23.21 -16.92 -23.01
C GLU A 22 22.16 -17.44 -22.02
N THR A 23 21.11 -16.65 -21.80
CA THR A 23 20.03 -16.99 -20.88
C THR A 23 18.67 -16.59 -21.46
N ASP A 24 17.59 -17.15 -20.93
CA ASP A 24 16.25 -16.67 -21.24
C ASP A 24 15.91 -15.45 -20.37
N LEU A 25 16.26 -15.51 -19.08
CA LEU A 25 16.09 -14.43 -18.12
C LEU A 25 17.44 -14.07 -17.47
N LEU A 26 17.80 -12.79 -17.49
CA LEU A 26 18.88 -12.20 -16.69
C LEU A 26 18.26 -11.42 -15.52
N VAL A 27 18.70 -11.69 -14.30
CA VAL A 27 18.37 -10.92 -13.10
C VAL A 27 19.64 -10.22 -12.62
N VAL A 28 19.63 -8.89 -12.53
CA VAL A 28 20.79 -8.11 -12.08
C VAL A 28 20.55 -7.62 -10.66
N GLY A 29 21.42 -7.98 -9.73
CA GLY A 29 21.31 -7.75 -8.29
C GLY A 29 21.14 -9.05 -7.48
N GLY A 30 21.40 -8.96 -6.18
CA GLY A 30 21.23 -10.03 -5.19
C GLY A 30 20.38 -9.60 -3.99
N SER A 31 19.55 -8.57 -4.17
CA SER A 31 18.56 -8.14 -3.18
C SER A 31 17.53 -9.24 -2.91
N GLU A 32 16.73 -9.06 -1.86
CA GLU A 32 15.58 -9.93 -1.58
C GLU A 32 14.61 -9.99 -2.78
N SER A 33 14.42 -8.87 -3.48
CA SER A 33 13.64 -8.81 -4.73
C SER A 33 14.27 -9.67 -5.83
N ALA A 34 15.59 -9.58 -6.04
CA ALA A 34 16.29 -10.36 -7.06
C ALA A 34 16.16 -11.87 -6.82
N VAL A 35 16.28 -12.30 -5.56
CA VAL A 35 16.07 -13.71 -5.18
C VAL A 35 14.63 -14.13 -5.47
N ALA A 36 13.65 -13.30 -5.09
CA ALA A 36 12.23 -13.60 -5.35
C ALA A 36 11.92 -13.71 -6.85
N VAL A 37 12.51 -12.87 -7.71
CA VAL A 37 12.41 -12.97 -9.18
C VAL A 37 12.92 -14.32 -9.66
N ALA A 38 14.15 -14.69 -9.26
CA ALA A 38 14.79 -15.92 -9.71
C ALA A 38 14.02 -17.18 -9.28
N VAL A 39 13.58 -17.22 -8.02
CA VAL A 39 12.79 -18.33 -7.47
C VAL A 39 11.44 -18.44 -8.15
N GLN A 40 10.69 -17.34 -8.28
CA GLN A 40 9.37 -17.37 -8.89
C GLN A 40 9.45 -17.74 -10.38
N ALA A 41 10.41 -17.19 -11.13
CA ALA A 41 10.62 -17.54 -12.53
C ALA A 41 10.99 -19.02 -12.71
N ALA A 42 11.82 -19.58 -11.81
CA ALA A 42 12.17 -21.00 -11.82
C ALA A 42 10.96 -21.89 -11.53
N ARG A 43 10.12 -21.54 -10.54
CA ARG A 43 8.86 -22.25 -10.21
C ARG A 43 7.91 -22.30 -11.40
N LEU A 44 7.87 -21.24 -12.20
CA LEU A 44 7.03 -21.12 -13.39
C LEU A 44 7.68 -21.67 -14.68
N GLY A 45 8.84 -22.32 -14.57
CA GLY A 45 9.42 -23.09 -15.67
C GLY A 45 10.29 -22.30 -16.64
N VAL A 46 10.79 -21.11 -16.26
CA VAL A 46 11.85 -20.45 -17.05
C VAL A 46 13.10 -21.35 -17.07
N ARG A 47 13.59 -21.68 -18.27
CA ARG A 47 14.54 -22.79 -18.48
C ARG A 47 16.00 -22.43 -18.20
N ARG A 48 16.38 -21.18 -18.48
CA ARG A 48 17.73 -20.66 -18.24
C ARG A 48 17.59 -19.31 -17.56
N ILE A 49 18.11 -19.23 -16.34
CA ILE A 49 18.10 -18.03 -15.51
C ILE A 49 19.54 -17.75 -15.10
N VAL A 50 19.98 -16.52 -15.27
CA VAL A 50 21.28 -16.04 -14.78
C VAL A 50 21.01 -14.91 -13.80
N LEU A 51 21.51 -15.03 -12.58
CA LEU A 51 21.54 -13.94 -11.59
C LEU A 51 22.97 -13.42 -11.47
N VAL A 52 23.17 -12.11 -11.64
CA VAL A 52 24.48 -11.47 -11.53
C VAL A 52 24.44 -10.41 -10.43
N ASN A 53 25.30 -10.51 -9.43
CA ASN A 53 25.36 -9.61 -8.28
C ASN A 53 26.76 -9.00 -8.13
N ASP A 54 26.83 -7.77 -7.62
CA ASP A 54 28.08 -7.02 -7.38
C ASP A 54 28.87 -7.51 -6.16
N ILE A 55 28.22 -8.29 -5.30
CA ILE A 55 28.79 -9.01 -4.16
C ILE A 55 28.37 -10.48 -4.19
N ASP A 56 28.93 -11.31 -3.30
CA ASP A 56 28.58 -12.73 -3.23
C ASP A 56 27.30 -13.02 -2.41
N TRP A 57 26.95 -12.13 -1.47
CA TRP A 57 25.81 -12.32 -0.56
C TRP A 57 24.46 -12.07 -1.23
N LEU A 58 23.45 -12.85 -0.83
CA LEU A 58 22.05 -12.73 -1.25
C LEU A 58 21.15 -12.24 -0.11
N GLY A 59 20.02 -11.59 -0.44
CA GLY A 59 18.98 -11.22 0.53
C GLY A 59 18.93 -9.74 0.92
N GLY A 60 19.75 -8.89 0.28
CA GLY A 60 19.68 -7.43 0.34
C GLY A 60 19.52 -6.84 1.74
N GLN A 61 18.36 -6.24 2.03
CA GLN A 61 18.07 -5.53 3.28
C GLN A 61 18.29 -6.41 4.51
N PHE A 62 17.92 -7.69 4.46
CA PHE A 62 18.07 -8.62 5.58
C PHE A 62 19.54 -8.93 5.90
N THR A 63 20.40 -8.94 4.87
CA THR A 63 21.72 -9.58 4.93
C THR A 63 22.84 -8.58 4.69
N ALA A 64 23.15 -8.26 3.43
CA ALA A 64 24.30 -7.48 3.03
C ALA A 64 24.23 -6.01 3.45
N GLU A 65 23.02 -5.47 3.59
CA GLU A 65 22.73 -4.12 4.11
C GLU A 65 22.57 -4.09 5.65
N GLY A 66 22.42 -5.27 6.27
CA GLY A 66 22.41 -5.47 7.72
C GLY A 66 21.14 -5.06 8.46
N LEU A 67 20.02 -4.78 7.78
CA LEU A 67 18.76 -4.42 8.41
C LEU A 67 18.01 -5.66 8.92
N GLY A 68 18.56 -6.29 9.97
CA GLY A 68 18.03 -7.51 10.57
C GLY A 68 16.76 -7.33 11.42
N ALA A 69 16.36 -6.09 11.73
CA ALA A 69 15.07 -5.79 12.36
C ALA A 69 14.04 -5.47 11.26
N VAL A 70 13.09 -6.37 11.04
CA VAL A 70 12.17 -6.30 9.90
C VAL A 70 11.10 -5.23 10.14
N ASP A 71 10.95 -4.32 9.17
CA ASP A 71 9.95 -3.26 9.20
C ASP A 71 8.66 -3.75 8.52
N GLU A 72 7.59 -3.90 9.29
CA GLU A 72 6.33 -4.50 8.80
C GLU A 72 5.08 -4.04 9.59
N TRP A 73 5.09 -2.88 10.24
CA TRP A 73 3.98 -2.48 11.12
C TRP A 73 2.92 -1.62 10.42
N THR A 74 1.67 -1.73 10.88
CA THR A 74 0.51 -0.93 10.45
C THR A 74 -0.37 -0.54 11.65
N ILE A 75 -1.35 0.36 11.49
CA ILE A 75 -2.41 0.57 12.50
C ILE A 75 -3.63 -0.25 12.12
N TYR A 76 -4.00 -1.19 13.00
CA TYR A 76 -5.20 -1.99 12.91
C TYR A 76 -6.03 -1.84 14.18
N LYS A 77 -7.31 -1.45 14.03
CA LYS A 77 -8.26 -1.26 15.15
C LYS A 77 -7.67 -0.41 16.30
N GLY A 78 -6.96 0.66 15.95
CA GLY A 78 -6.33 1.60 16.89
C GLY A 78 -5.08 1.08 17.59
N LYS A 79 -4.54 -0.08 17.18
CA LYS A 79 -3.32 -0.69 17.71
C LYS A 79 -2.29 -0.89 16.62
N ARG A 80 -1.02 -0.99 17.01
CA ARG A 80 0.05 -1.36 16.09
C ARG A 80 0.09 -2.87 15.96
N GLU A 81 0.04 -3.35 14.74
CA GLU A 81 0.07 -4.77 14.41
C GLU A 81 1.02 -5.00 13.21
N PRO A 82 1.56 -6.21 13.03
CA PRO A 82 2.22 -6.57 11.78
C PRO A 82 1.23 -6.49 10.62
N PHE A 83 1.66 -5.95 9.49
CA PHE A 83 0.95 -6.08 8.23
C PHE A 83 0.96 -7.56 7.81
N PRO A 84 -0.16 -8.10 7.29
CA PRO A 84 -0.26 -9.51 6.95
C PRO A 84 0.82 -9.96 5.96
N ARG A 85 1.54 -11.03 6.32
CA ARG A 85 2.58 -11.62 5.48
C ARG A 85 1.95 -12.56 4.45
N SER A 86 2.46 -12.55 3.22
CA SER A 86 1.99 -13.44 2.14
C SER A 86 3.13 -13.78 1.17
N GLY A 87 2.88 -14.69 0.23
CA GLY A 87 3.85 -15.06 -0.81
C GLY A 87 5.23 -15.48 -0.29
N LEU A 88 6.26 -15.24 -1.10
CA LEU A 88 7.65 -15.55 -0.77
C LEU A 88 8.15 -14.81 0.49
N PHE A 89 7.55 -13.66 0.84
CA PHE A 89 7.87 -12.98 2.09
C PHE A 89 7.44 -13.81 3.31
N LEU A 90 6.26 -14.43 3.28
CA LEU A 90 5.85 -15.35 4.34
C LEU A 90 6.78 -16.57 4.44
N GLU A 91 7.20 -17.14 3.30
CA GLU A 91 8.14 -18.27 3.28
C GLU A 91 9.45 -17.94 4.00
N ILE A 92 10.09 -16.81 3.66
CA ILE A 92 11.36 -16.43 4.29
C ILE A 92 11.18 -16.05 5.77
N MET A 93 10.07 -15.40 6.12
CA MET A 93 9.81 -15.04 7.52
C MET A 93 9.55 -16.28 8.39
N ASN A 94 8.87 -17.30 7.86
CA ASN A 94 8.72 -18.59 8.54
C ASN A 94 10.08 -19.29 8.73
N ALA A 95 10.95 -19.25 7.72
CA ALA A 95 12.30 -19.80 7.82
C ALA A 95 13.14 -19.07 8.88
N ILE A 96 13.09 -17.73 8.91
CA ILE A 96 13.76 -16.90 9.91
C ILE A 96 13.26 -17.23 11.32
N GLU A 97 11.95 -17.26 11.54
CA GLU A 97 11.38 -17.55 12.86
C GLU A 97 11.68 -18.99 13.32
N ALA A 98 11.70 -19.96 12.40
CA ALA A 98 12.10 -21.32 12.68
C ALA A 98 13.59 -21.43 13.07
N ASP A 99 14.46 -20.71 12.37
CA ASP A 99 15.89 -20.66 12.65
C ASP A 99 16.18 -20.04 14.03
N MET A 100 15.52 -18.90 14.33
CA MET A 100 15.59 -18.27 15.65
C MET A 100 15.06 -19.19 16.75
N GLN A 101 13.95 -19.88 16.51
CA GLN A 101 13.41 -20.88 17.44
C GLN A 101 14.39 -22.02 17.71
N GLN A 102 15.10 -22.49 16.69
CA GLN A 102 16.12 -23.52 16.85
C GLN A 102 17.34 -23.00 17.63
N LYS A 103 17.79 -21.78 17.34
CA LYS A 103 19.00 -21.19 17.90
C LYS A 103 18.83 -20.71 19.35
N TYR A 104 17.71 -20.06 19.63
CA TYR A 104 17.45 -19.38 20.91
C TYR A 104 16.32 -20.01 21.73
N GLY A 105 15.62 -21.00 21.19
CA GLY A 105 14.41 -21.54 21.84
C GLY A 105 13.19 -20.62 21.72
N LEU A 106 13.27 -19.52 20.96
CA LEU A 106 12.21 -18.55 20.75
C LEU A 106 12.20 -18.06 19.30
N PRO A 107 11.03 -17.87 18.67
CA PRO A 107 10.97 -17.41 17.27
C PRO A 107 11.29 -15.91 17.14
N ARG A 108 11.20 -15.15 18.23
CA ARG A 108 11.35 -13.68 18.26
C ARG A 108 12.15 -13.24 19.49
N PRO A 109 13.48 -13.35 19.46
CA PRO A 109 14.30 -13.11 20.64
C PRO A 109 14.56 -11.62 20.93
N GLY A 110 14.26 -10.68 20.03
CA GLY A 110 14.82 -9.32 20.08
C GLY A 110 14.17 -8.28 21.00
N ASN A 111 12.85 -8.32 21.23
CA ASN A 111 12.12 -7.26 21.95
C ASN A 111 12.54 -5.84 21.50
N GLY A 112 12.57 -5.61 20.18
CA GLY A 112 12.99 -4.35 19.57
C GLY A 112 11.85 -3.34 19.47
N PHE A 113 12.18 -2.05 19.58
CA PHE A 113 11.20 -0.97 19.43
C PHE A 113 10.65 -0.86 18.00
N CYS A 114 11.42 -1.17 16.96
CA CYS A 114 10.95 -1.04 15.57
C CYS A 114 10.29 -2.29 14.97
N SER A 115 10.48 -3.48 15.56
CA SER A 115 10.24 -4.75 14.87
C SER A 115 9.75 -5.86 15.80
N TRP A 116 8.81 -6.68 15.34
CA TRP A 116 8.45 -7.93 16.03
C TRP A 116 9.45 -9.03 15.76
N THR A 117 9.76 -9.27 14.49
CA THR A 117 10.70 -10.30 14.08
C THR A 117 12.06 -9.68 13.78
N THR A 118 13.09 -10.30 14.34
CA THR A 118 14.48 -9.94 14.14
C THR A 118 15.23 -11.13 13.58
N CYS A 119 16.30 -10.86 12.85
CA CYS A 119 17.13 -11.86 12.23
C CYS A 119 18.60 -11.44 12.25
N GLU A 120 19.48 -12.44 12.20
CA GLU A 120 20.92 -12.22 12.14
C GLU A 120 21.40 -12.37 10.68
N PRO A 121 22.17 -11.42 10.13
CA PRO A 121 22.47 -11.37 8.70
C PRO A 121 23.13 -12.62 8.14
N ARG A 122 24.08 -13.24 8.86
CA ARG A 122 24.77 -14.45 8.38
C ARG A 122 23.83 -15.63 8.25
N ASP A 123 23.02 -15.85 9.28
CA ASP A 123 22.07 -16.97 9.30
C ASP A 123 20.99 -16.74 8.24
N THR A 124 20.53 -15.50 8.09
CA THR A 124 19.53 -15.15 7.07
C THR A 124 20.06 -15.28 5.65
N GLU A 125 21.34 -14.95 5.42
CA GLU A 125 21.99 -15.16 4.11
C GLU A 125 22.04 -16.64 3.73
N ARG A 126 22.35 -17.51 4.70
CA ARG A 126 22.24 -18.96 4.51
C ARG A 126 20.81 -19.38 4.16
N LEU A 127 19.78 -18.84 4.81
CA LEU A 127 18.38 -19.14 4.48
C LEU A 127 18.01 -18.72 3.04
N PHE A 128 18.52 -17.57 2.56
CA PHE A 128 18.36 -17.18 1.15
C PHE A 128 19.08 -18.14 0.20
N ARG A 129 20.26 -18.65 0.56
CA ARG A 129 20.95 -19.69 -0.22
C ARG A 129 20.18 -21.01 -0.24
N GLU A 130 19.60 -21.40 0.89
CA GLU A 130 18.73 -22.58 0.99
C GLU A 130 17.47 -22.43 0.13
N LEU A 131 16.88 -21.23 0.09
CA LEU A 131 15.72 -20.93 -0.76
C LEU A 131 16.03 -21.09 -2.26
N VAL A 132 17.23 -20.69 -2.73
CA VAL A 132 17.61 -20.84 -4.14
C VAL A 132 18.21 -22.21 -4.49
N ALA A 133 18.70 -22.96 -3.50
CA ALA A 133 19.44 -24.21 -3.70
C ALA A 133 18.74 -25.26 -4.60
N PRO A 134 17.40 -25.47 -4.52
CA PRO A 134 16.70 -26.41 -5.41
C PRO A 134 16.74 -26.02 -6.90
N TYR A 135 16.94 -24.73 -7.19
CA TYR A 135 16.90 -24.20 -8.55
C TYR A 135 18.28 -24.01 -9.17
N LEU A 136 19.36 -24.16 -8.39
CA LEU A 136 20.72 -24.06 -8.91
C LEU A 136 20.99 -25.11 -10.00
N LYS A 137 21.76 -24.73 -11.01
CA LYS A 137 22.24 -25.61 -12.09
C LYS A 137 23.01 -26.82 -11.56
N SER A 138 23.76 -26.65 -10.47
CA SER A 138 24.42 -27.75 -9.74
C SER A 138 23.45 -28.77 -9.17
N SER A 139 22.21 -28.38 -8.90
CA SER A 139 21.11 -29.23 -8.42
C SER A 139 20.19 -29.68 -9.57
N GLY A 140 20.59 -29.47 -10.84
CA GLY A 140 19.76 -29.76 -12.02
C GLY A 140 18.61 -28.78 -12.23
N GLY A 141 18.65 -27.59 -11.62
CA GLY A 141 17.71 -26.50 -11.85
C GLY A 141 18.17 -25.50 -12.94
N PRO A 142 17.36 -24.46 -13.24
CA PRO A 142 17.62 -23.52 -14.33
C PRO A 142 18.56 -22.36 -13.97
N LEU A 143 18.90 -22.16 -12.69
CA LEU A 143 19.55 -20.96 -12.18
C LEU A 143 21.08 -21.09 -12.10
N GLU A 144 21.79 -20.13 -12.67
CA GLU A 144 23.22 -19.91 -12.49
C GLU A 144 23.45 -18.54 -11.82
N ILE A 145 24.33 -18.48 -10.82
CA ILE A 145 24.58 -17.26 -10.04
C ILE A 145 26.04 -16.84 -10.21
N PHE A 146 26.27 -15.56 -10.51
CA PHE A 146 27.58 -14.93 -10.59
C PHE A 146 27.67 -13.79 -9.58
N GLY A 147 28.55 -13.92 -8.59
CA GLY A 147 28.86 -12.85 -7.64
C GLY A 147 30.09 -12.05 -8.04
N ASN A 148 30.23 -10.86 -7.45
CA ASN A 148 31.36 -9.94 -7.63
C ASN A 148 31.47 -9.33 -9.04
N TYR A 149 30.34 -8.93 -9.62
CA TYR A 149 30.26 -8.33 -10.95
C TYR A 149 29.42 -7.06 -10.97
N GLU A 150 30.00 -5.96 -11.45
CA GLU A 150 29.29 -4.68 -11.63
C GLU A 150 28.89 -4.49 -13.11
N PRO A 151 27.67 -4.01 -13.41
CA PRO A 151 27.29 -3.64 -14.76
C PRO A 151 28.21 -2.54 -15.32
N GLN A 152 28.76 -2.77 -16.51
CA GLN A 152 29.63 -1.83 -17.20
C GLN A 152 28.95 -1.23 -18.43
N GLN A 153 28.26 -2.06 -19.22
CA GLN A 153 27.59 -1.65 -20.45
C GLN A 153 26.33 -2.49 -20.68
N VAL A 154 25.31 -1.90 -21.29
CA VAL A 154 24.08 -2.59 -21.71
C VAL A 154 23.99 -2.55 -23.24
N SER A 155 23.74 -3.70 -23.84
CA SER A 155 23.45 -3.82 -25.27
C SER A 155 21.95 -3.59 -25.51
N VAL A 156 21.63 -2.68 -26.43
CA VAL A 156 20.27 -2.36 -26.85
C VAL A 156 20.18 -2.54 -28.37
N SER A 157 19.19 -3.30 -28.83
CA SER A 157 18.84 -3.44 -30.25
C SER A 157 17.36 -3.16 -30.42
N ASP A 158 17.01 -2.37 -31.45
CA ASP A 158 15.62 -2.06 -31.79
C ASP A 158 14.79 -1.54 -30.60
N GLY A 159 15.42 -0.72 -29.75
CA GLY A 159 14.79 -0.15 -28.55
C GLY A 159 14.58 -1.15 -27.39
N ALA A 160 15.20 -2.33 -27.44
CA ALA A 160 15.11 -3.35 -26.41
C ALA A 160 16.48 -3.78 -25.87
N VAL A 161 16.57 -4.01 -24.56
CA VAL A 161 17.76 -4.58 -23.91
C VAL A 161 17.95 -6.03 -24.35
N THR A 162 19.15 -6.37 -24.85
CA THR A 162 19.50 -7.70 -25.36
C THR A 162 20.66 -8.36 -24.60
N GLY A 163 21.38 -7.60 -23.77
CA GLY A 163 22.44 -8.15 -22.94
C GLY A 163 23.13 -7.10 -22.08
N VAL A 164 23.93 -7.58 -21.12
CA VAL A 164 24.69 -6.75 -20.18
C VAL A 164 26.12 -7.28 -20.09
N GLU A 165 27.07 -6.36 -20.16
CA GLU A 165 28.49 -6.60 -19.92
C GLU A 165 28.84 -6.17 -18.49
N PHE A 166 29.57 -7.04 -17.81
CA PHE A 166 29.95 -6.89 -16.42
C PHE A 166 31.46 -6.94 -16.26
N VAL A 167 31.97 -6.10 -15.37
CA VAL A 167 33.35 -6.12 -14.91
C VAL A 167 33.42 -6.78 -13.54
N SER A 168 34.42 -7.63 -13.32
CA SER A 168 34.63 -8.22 -12.00
C SER A 168 35.14 -7.18 -11.00
N THR A 169 34.64 -7.26 -9.77
CA THR A 169 35.17 -6.50 -8.62
C THR A 169 36.35 -7.22 -7.93
N GLN A 170 36.68 -8.45 -8.35
CA GLN A 170 37.78 -9.24 -7.82
C GLN A 170 38.99 -9.26 -8.77
N PRO A 171 40.23 -9.09 -8.26
CA PRO A 171 41.42 -9.19 -9.08
C PRO A 171 41.56 -10.55 -9.78
N GLY A 172 41.77 -10.54 -11.10
CA GLY A 172 42.06 -11.73 -11.89
C GLY A 172 40.86 -12.56 -12.35
N GLN A 173 39.65 -12.21 -11.91
CA GLN A 173 38.42 -12.81 -12.44
C GLN A 173 38.06 -12.17 -13.80
N PRO A 174 37.75 -12.96 -14.85
CA PRO A 174 37.46 -12.43 -16.18
C PRO A 174 36.17 -11.58 -16.19
N SER A 175 36.02 -10.71 -17.18
CA SER A 175 34.74 -10.04 -17.44
C SER A 175 33.67 -11.04 -17.89
N LEU A 176 32.41 -10.69 -17.66
CA LEU A 176 31.25 -11.52 -17.99
C LEU A 176 30.32 -10.75 -18.92
N THR A 177 29.92 -11.36 -20.04
CA THR A 177 28.87 -10.84 -20.91
C THR A 177 27.68 -11.80 -20.85
N VAL A 178 26.50 -11.30 -20.53
CA VAL A 178 25.26 -12.09 -20.55
C VAL A 178 24.32 -11.57 -21.62
N GLN A 179 23.97 -12.42 -22.58
CA GLN A 179 22.91 -12.15 -23.56
C GLN A 179 21.60 -12.76 -23.06
N ALA A 180 20.51 -11.99 -23.08
CA ALA A 180 19.25 -12.38 -22.50
C ALA A 180 18.06 -11.97 -23.37
N LYS A 181 17.00 -12.79 -23.38
CA LYS A 181 15.73 -12.41 -24.02
C LYS A 181 14.97 -11.37 -23.21
N LEU A 182 15.11 -11.41 -21.89
CA LEU A 182 14.53 -10.47 -20.96
C LEU A 182 15.49 -10.22 -19.81
N THR A 183 15.64 -8.97 -19.41
CA THR A 183 16.45 -8.55 -18.26
C THR A 183 15.57 -7.94 -17.19
N VAL A 184 15.77 -8.32 -15.94
CA VAL A 184 15.16 -7.71 -14.75
C VAL A 184 16.26 -6.99 -13.98
N ASP A 185 16.11 -5.67 -13.82
CA ASP A 185 17.00 -4.88 -12.96
C ASP A 185 16.45 -4.86 -11.53
N ALA A 186 17.12 -5.57 -10.64
CA ALA A 186 16.86 -5.65 -9.22
C ALA A 186 18.03 -5.13 -8.37
N SER A 187 18.92 -4.34 -9.00
CA SER A 187 20.09 -3.75 -8.36
C SER A 187 19.69 -2.56 -7.49
N ASP A 188 20.47 -2.28 -6.44
CA ASP A 188 20.17 -1.21 -5.47
C ASP A 188 20.06 0.19 -6.10
N TRP A 189 20.77 0.40 -7.22
CA TRP A 189 20.90 1.69 -7.89
C TRP A 189 20.19 1.77 -9.25
N GLY A 190 19.62 0.67 -9.75
CA GLY A 190 19.02 0.60 -11.08
C GLY A 190 20.03 0.76 -12.21
N ASP A 191 21.24 0.20 -12.07
CA ASP A 191 22.33 0.48 -13.02
C ASP A 191 22.03 -0.01 -14.45
N VAL A 192 21.21 -1.06 -14.64
CA VAL A 192 20.80 -1.51 -15.98
C VAL A 192 19.80 -0.53 -16.59
N VAL A 193 18.83 -0.04 -15.81
CA VAL A 193 17.91 1.03 -16.25
C VAL A 193 18.73 2.23 -16.75
N ARG A 194 19.66 2.73 -15.92
CA ARG A 194 20.49 3.88 -16.25
C ARG A 194 21.39 3.65 -17.47
N LEU A 195 22.08 2.51 -17.54
CA LEU A 195 23.04 2.21 -18.62
C LEU A 195 22.37 1.82 -19.95
N SER A 196 21.11 1.34 -19.91
CA SER A 196 20.33 1.04 -21.11
C SER A 196 19.82 2.30 -21.83
N GLY A 197 19.75 3.43 -21.12
CA GLY A 197 19.10 4.65 -21.61
C GLY A 197 17.59 4.67 -21.42
N ALA A 198 17.01 3.73 -20.65
CA ALA A 198 15.61 3.82 -20.22
C ALA A 198 15.40 5.09 -19.37
N ALA A 199 14.24 5.73 -19.52
CA ALA A 199 13.91 6.94 -18.77
C ALA A 199 13.69 6.62 -17.28
N TYR A 200 14.15 7.52 -16.41
CA TYR A 200 14.06 7.37 -14.95
C TYR A 200 14.04 8.72 -14.23
N MET A 201 13.52 8.71 -13.01
CA MET A 201 13.50 9.81 -12.05
C MET A 201 14.49 9.54 -10.90
N ARG A 202 14.88 10.59 -10.17
CA ARG A 202 15.72 10.51 -8.98
C ARG A 202 15.54 11.73 -8.09
N GLY A 203 15.74 11.56 -6.79
CA GLY A 203 15.58 12.66 -5.83
C GLY A 203 14.13 13.17 -5.75
N PRO A 204 13.87 14.38 -5.27
CA PRO A 204 12.49 14.88 -5.15
C PRO A 204 11.85 15.13 -6.52
N ASP A 205 10.62 14.66 -6.72
CA ASP A 205 9.80 15.03 -7.89
C ASP A 205 9.15 16.40 -7.66
N LEU A 206 8.93 17.15 -8.74
CA LEU A 206 8.25 18.44 -8.66
C LEU A 206 6.74 18.27 -8.73
N LYS A 207 6.00 19.18 -8.10
CA LYS A 207 4.54 19.22 -8.19
C LYS A 207 4.05 19.34 -9.65
N SER A 208 4.78 20.05 -10.50
CA SER A 208 4.45 20.15 -11.93
C SER A 208 4.51 18.82 -12.70
N ALA A 209 5.10 17.76 -12.13
CA ALA A 209 5.21 16.45 -12.77
C ALA A 209 4.00 15.55 -12.45
N PHE A 210 3.50 15.58 -11.21
CA PHE A 210 2.50 14.62 -10.71
C PHE A 210 1.36 15.24 -9.90
N ASP A 211 1.36 16.55 -9.72
CA ASP A 211 0.46 17.33 -8.85
C ASP A 211 0.39 16.83 -7.39
N GLU A 212 1.48 16.25 -6.91
CA GLU A 212 1.54 15.70 -5.56
C GLU A 212 1.50 16.83 -4.51
N PRO A 213 0.62 16.73 -3.49
CA PRO A 213 0.46 17.77 -2.49
C PRO A 213 1.70 17.98 -1.61
N GLY A 214 2.50 16.92 -1.37
CA GLY A 214 3.74 16.96 -0.62
C GLY A 214 4.97 17.32 -1.45
N ALA A 215 4.85 17.45 -2.77
CA ALA A 215 5.99 17.71 -3.64
C ALA A 215 6.44 19.19 -3.63
N PRO A 216 7.75 19.46 -3.81
CA PRO A 216 8.26 20.82 -4.00
C PRO A 216 7.69 21.50 -5.26
N GLU A 217 7.38 22.79 -5.12
CA GLU A 217 6.78 23.62 -6.19
C GLU A 217 7.76 23.94 -7.34
N ASN A 218 9.06 24.05 -7.04
CA ASN A 218 10.05 24.47 -8.03
C ASN A 218 11.43 23.84 -7.81
N GLN A 219 12.18 23.72 -8.91
CA GLN A 219 13.52 23.11 -8.93
C GLN A 219 14.52 23.79 -7.99
N THR A 220 14.38 25.09 -7.74
CA THR A 220 15.29 25.83 -6.84
C THR A 220 15.18 25.40 -5.39
N ALA A 221 14.09 24.74 -5.00
CA ALA A 221 13.91 24.16 -3.66
C ALA A 221 14.59 22.78 -3.50
N VAL A 222 15.07 22.18 -4.59
CA VAL A 222 15.58 20.81 -4.66
C VAL A 222 17.06 20.81 -5.02
N ARG A 223 17.88 20.07 -4.28
CA ARG A 223 19.27 19.85 -4.66
C ARG A 223 19.42 18.56 -5.47
N PRO A 224 20.23 18.53 -6.54
CA PRO A 224 20.40 17.33 -7.37
C PRO A 224 20.83 16.08 -6.59
N ASN A 225 21.62 16.25 -5.54
CA ASN A 225 22.15 15.15 -4.72
C ASN A 225 21.14 14.54 -3.73
N GLU A 226 19.97 15.16 -3.55
CA GLU A 226 19.06 14.78 -2.49
C GLU A 226 18.48 13.37 -2.72
N LEU A 227 18.64 12.53 -1.70
CA LEU A 227 18.02 11.22 -1.55
C LEU A 227 17.73 10.99 -0.06
N ASN A 228 16.86 10.03 0.24
CA ASN A 228 16.75 9.43 1.56
C ASN A 228 18.15 8.88 1.96
N PRO A 229 18.66 9.18 3.15
CA PRO A 229 20.02 8.83 3.53
C PRO A 229 20.29 7.32 3.48
N ILE A 230 21.54 7.01 3.15
CA ILE A 230 22.11 5.67 3.32
C ILE A 230 22.61 5.48 4.76
N THR A 231 22.63 4.24 5.26
CA THR A 231 23.07 3.95 6.64
C THR A 231 23.85 2.66 6.71
N TYR A 232 25.05 2.67 7.30
CA TYR A 232 25.76 1.41 7.60
C TYR A 232 25.28 0.83 8.93
N CYS A 233 24.45 -0.21 8.88
CA CYS A 233 23.80 -0.83 10.04
C CYS A 233 24.72 -1.87 10.71
N MET A 234 25.42 -1.50 11.78
CA MET A 234 26.37 -2.39 12.46
C MET A 234 25.70 -3.24 13.54
N ILE A 235 26.19 -4.47 13.73
CA ILE A 235 25.72 -5.37 14.78
C ILE A 235 26.74 -5.42 15.91
N LEU A 236 26.25 -5.22 17.13
CA LEU A 236 27.05 -5.39 18.34
C LEU A 236 26.55 -6.59 19.13
N ARG A 237 27.48 -7.29 19.78
CA ARG A 237 27.19 -8.39 20.71
C ARG A 237 27.90 -8.17 22.02
N GLU A 238 27.23 -8.51 23.11
CA GLU A 238 27.78 -8.39 24.46
C GLU A 238 29.10 -9.16 24.62
N THR A 239 30.01 -8.57 25.39
CA THR A 239 31.29 -9.15 25.79
C THR A 239 31.49 -9.09 27.31
N ASP A 240 32.41 -9.89 27.83
CA ASP A 240 32.80 -9.94 29.24
C ASP A 240 33.84 -8.88 29.62
N ALA A 241 34.42 -8.21 28.62
CA ALA A 241 35.40 -7.15 28.77
C ALA A 241 35.11 -5.96 27.84
N PRO A 242 35.62 -4.75 28.16
CA PRO A 242 35.48 -3.59 27.31
C PRO A 242 36.13 -3.75 25.93
N THR A 243 35.42 -3.34 24.88
CA THR A 243 35.79 -3.47 23.46
C THR A 243 35.70 -2.13 22.71
N VAL A 244 36.23 -1.08 23.34
CA VAL A 244 36.27 0.27 22.76
C VAL A 244 37.07 0.27 21.46
N ILE A 245 36.45 0.69 20.36
CA ILE A 245 37.13 0.79 19.06
C ILE A 245 38.11 1.99 19.03
N PRO A 246 39.12 1.99 18.15
CA PRO A 246 39.92 3.18 17.89
C PRO A 246 39.06 4.35 17.40
N GLN A 247 39.45 5.58 17.74
CA GLN A 247 38.74 6.78 17.27
C GLN A 247 38.74 6.83 15.73
N PRO A 248 37.57 6.86 15.07
CA PRO A 248 37.48 6.94 13.61
C PRO A 248 37.97 8.29 13.08
N ALA A 249 38.47 8.29 11.84
CA ALA A 249 38.82 9.53 11.15
C ALA A 249 37.61 10.47 11.07
N HIS A 250 37.87 11.78 11.21
CA HIS A 250 36.85 12.83 11.19
C HIS A 250 35.76 12.72 12.28
N TYR A 251 35.98 11.90 13.32
CA TYR A 251 35.10 11.85 14.49
C TYR A 251 35.00 13.22 15.14
N ASP A 252 33.77 13.64 15.39
CA ASP A 252 33.42 14.82 16.17
C ASP A 252 32.19 14.47 17.01
N GLU A 253 32.32 14.50 18.33
CA GLU A 253 31.22 14.15 19.25
C GLU A 253 29.97 14.99 19.00
N ARG A 254 30.13 16.18 18.39
CA ARG A 254 29.05 17.12 18.18
C ARG A 254 28.03 16.70 17.13
N ARG A 255 28.35 15.67 16.34
CA ARG A 255 27.44 15.04 15.36
C ARG A 255 26.47 14.04 15.98
N TYR A 256 26.79 13.53 17.18
CA TYR A 256 26.06 12.41 17.81
C TYR A 256 25.34 12.81 19.11
N TYR A 257 25.24 14.10 19.40
CA TYR A 257 24.49 14.57 20.56
C TYR A 257 23.00 14.23 20.45
N GLY A 258 22.39 13.87 21.58
CA GLY A 258 21.02 13.35 21.63
C GLY A 258 20.90 11.82 21.67
N THR A 259 22.04 11.12 21.63
CA THR A 259 22.14 9.69 21.96
C THR A 259 22.03 9.42 23.46
N THR A 260 22.16 10.46 24.30
CA THR A 260 21.90 10.42 25.74
C THR A 260 21.33 11.76 26.21
N LEU A 261 20.48 11.70 27.25
CA LEU A 261 19.91 12.89 27.89
C LEU A 261 20.98 13.78 28.56
N ALA A 262 22.13 13.19 28.95
CA ALA A 262 23.20 13.91 29.63
C ALA A 262 23.86 15.00 28.75
N THR A 263 23.73 14.92 27.44
CA THR A 263 24.31 15.89 26.48
C THR A 263 23.33 16.95 26.01
N LYS A 264 22.07 16.92 26.47
CA LYS A 264 20.99 17.79 25.98
C LYS A 264 21.30 19.28 26.15
N GLU A 265 21.82 19.69 27.31
CA GLU A 265 22.13 21.10 27.57
C GLU A 265 23.32 21.58 26.74
N GLU A 266 24.34 20.75 26.58
CA GLU A 266 25.53 21.04 25.78
C GLU A 266 25.16 21.25 24.31
N PHE A 267 24.35 20.36 23.74
CA PHE A 267 23.82 20.52 22.38
C PHE A 267 23.04 21.82 22.21
N GLY A 268 22.21 22.16 23.19
CA GLY A 268 21.43 23.40 23.20
C GLY A 268 22.28 24.68 23.17
N ARG A 269 23.56 24.60 23.58
CA ARG A 269 24.49 25.73 23.57
C ARG A 269 25.29 25.85 22.27
N LEU A 270 25.23 24.87 21.36
CA LEU A 270 26.00 24.89 20.11
C LEU A 270 25.47 25.91 19.09
N GLY A 271 24.24 26.40 19.23
CA GLY A 271 23.67 27.38 18.31
C GLY A 271 23.20 26.78 16.98
N TRP A 272 22.84 25.49 16.96
CA TRP A 272 22.23 24.86 15.78
C TRP A 272 20.93 25.57 15.37
N PRO A 273 20.65 25.68 14.06
CA PRO A 273 19.39 26.25 13.59
C PRO A 273 18.15 25.49 14.08
N ARG A 274 17.01 26.19 14.14
CA ARG A 274 15.74 25.57 14.50
C ARG A 274 15.36 24.50 13.47
N GLY A 275 14.91 23.34 13.95
CA GLY A 275 14.50 22.21 13.10
C GLY A 275 15.57 21.14 12.93
N THR A 276 16.82 21.40 13.34
CA THR A 276 17.86 20.36 13.45
C THR A 276 17.37 19.23 14.35
N MET A 277 17.57 17.99 13.90
CA MET A 277 17.20 16.79 14.61
C MET A 277 17.88 16.78 15.98
N SER A 278 17.08 16.61 17.03
CA SER A 278 17.55 16.55 18.42
C SER A 278 16.82 15.42 19.11
N PRO A 279 17.28 14.16 18.96
CA PRO A 279 16.68 13.04 19.65
C PRO A 279 16.86 13.26 21.16
N ARG A 280 15.76 13.18 21.91
CA ARG A 280 15.74 13.42 23.37
C ARG A 280 15.46 12.13 24.08
N VAL A 281 16.36 11.17 23.89
CA VAL A 281 16.21 9.80 24.38
C VAL A 281 17.37 9.42 25.31
N PRO A 282 17.15 8.48 26.24
CA PRO A 282 18.26 7.84 26.93
C PRO A 282 19.03 6.91 25.96
N ALA A 283 20.32 6.70 26.21
CA ALA A 283 21.10 5.73 25.43
C ALA A 283 20.65 4.29 25.72
N TRP A 284 20.27 4.04 26.97
CA TRP A 284 19.80 2.77 27.45
C TRP A 284 18.49 2.91 28.24
N LYS A 285 17.59 1.96 28.05
CA LYS A 285 16.38 1.80 28.84
C LYS A 285 16.02 0.31 28.89
N GLU A 286 15.74 -0.22 30.08
CA GLU A 286 15.20 -1.57 30.20
C GLU A 286 13.74 -1.60 29.72
N SER A 287 13.41 -2.58 28.88
CA SER A 287 12.06 -2.78 28.38
C SER A 287 11.91 -4.16 27.76
N THR A 288 10.74 -4.77 27.89
CA THR A 288 10.34 -5.99 27.16
C THR A 288 9.59 -5.68 25.87
N MET A 289 9.33 -4.40 25.56
CA MET A 289 8.40 -3.96 24.52
C MET A 289 7.02 -4.61 24.68
N ALA A 290 6.47 -4.58 25.91
CA ALA A 290 5.22 -5.26 26.26
C ALA A 290 4.00 -4.77 25.45
N ASN A 291 4.05 -3.51 24.99
CA ASN A 291 3.02 -2.91 24.15
C ASN A 291 3.29 -3.10 22.63
N GLY A 292 4.24 -3.97 22.28
CA GLY A 292 4.74 -4.15 20.93
C GLY A 292 5.66 -3.02 20.45
N PRO A 293 6.19 -3.16 19.22
CA PRO A 293 6.94 -2.12 18.53
C PRO A 293 6.25 -0.76 18.58
N TYR A 294 7.06 0.28 18.77
CA TYR A 294 6.66 1.67 18.93
C TYR A 294 5.79 1.98 20.16
N GLY A 295 5.51 0.98 21.01
CA GLY A 295 4.59 1.06 22.15
C GLY A 295 5.17 1.73 23.41
N GLU A 296 6.46 2.04 23.43
CA GLU A 296 7.17 2.62 24.58
C GLU A 296 8.17 3.69 24.14
N GLN A 297 8.65 4.56 25.04
CA GLN A 297 9.75 5.46 24.69
C GLN A 297 11.01 4.68 24.29
N PRO A 298 11.62 4.97 23.12
CA PRO A 298 12.81 4.27 22.65
C PRO A 298 14.09 4.70 23.38
N SER A 299 15.10 3.86 23.27
CA SER A 299 16.51 4.17 23.58
C SER A 299 17.38 3.68 22.43
N VAL A 300 18.65 4.09 22.35
CA VAL A 300 19.58 3.56 21.33
C VAL A 300 19.69 2.04 21.47
N TYR A 301 19.77 1.53 22.70
CA TYR A 301 19.87 0.10 23.00
C TYR A 301 18.63 -0.70 22.57
N THR A 302 17.43 -0.19 22.84
CA THR A 302 16.18 -0.91 22.54
C THR A 302 15.62 -0.66 21.14
N HIS A 303 16.19 0.29 20.37
CA HIS A 303 15.64 0.69 19.07
C HIS A 303 15.46 -0.49 18.11
N ARG A 304 16.55 -1.24 17.88
CA ARG A 304 16.58 -2.45 17.06
C ARG A 304 17.41 -3.54 17.75
N ARG A 305 16.97 -3.95 18.95
CA ARG A 305 17.57 -5.08 19.67
C ARG A 305 17.22 -6.38 18.96
N LEU A 306 18.24 -7.15 18.58
CA LEU A 306 18.09 -8.38 17.78
C LEU A 306 17.88 -9.60 18.67
N VAL A 307 18.58 -9.65 19.81
CA VAL A 307 18.47 -10.69 20.84
C VAL A 307 18.49 -10.04 22.21
N ASP A 308 17.40 -10.17 22.95
CA ASP A 308 17.23 -9.80 24.35
C ASP A 308 17.48 -11.02 25.23
N ARG A 309 18.71 -11.17 25.73
CA ARG A 309 19.03 -12.31 26.59
C ARG A 309 18.44 -12.12 27.98
N ARG A 310 18.25 -10.88 28.41
CA ARG A 310 18.01 -10.51 29.81
C ARG A 310 16.60 -10.91 30.23
N HIS A 311 15.62 -10.63 29.39
CA HIS A 311 14.23 -10.99 29.68
C HIS A 311 13.87 -12.40 29.23
N ASN A 312 14.62 -12.96 28.28
CA ASN A 312 14.38 -14.31 27.76
C ASN A 312 15.25 -15.38 28.43
N GLU A 313 16.01 -15.02 29.48
CA GLU A 313 16.90 -15.92 30.22
C GLU A 313 17.90 -16.69 29.33
N LEU A 314 18.36 -16.07 28.25
CA LEU A 314 19.30 -16.68 27.30
C LEU A 314 20.74 -16.60 27.81
N GLN A 315 21.61 -17.42 27.21
CA GLN A 315 23.02 -17.52 27.58
C GLN A 315 23.73 -16.15 27.57
N ALA A 316 24.58 -15.89 28.57
CA ALA A 316 25.44 -14.70 28.59
C ALA A 316 26.29 -14.60 27.31
N GLY A 317 26.44 -13.40 26.75
CA GLY A 317 27.11 -13.17 25.47
C GLY A 317 26.20 -13.36 24.24
N SER A 318 24.94 -13.75 24.41
CA SER A 318 23.97 -13.82 23.30
C SER A 318 23.27 -12.49 22.99
N GLU A 319 23.30 -11.53 23.92
CA GLU A 319 22.67 -10.22 23.75
C GLU A 319 23.24 -9.51 22.52
N SER A 320 22.38 -9.12 21.58
CA SER A 320 22.81 -8.46 20.36
C SER A 320 21.86 -7.34 19.95
N ILE A 321 22.45 -6.28 19.40
CA ILE A 321 21.71 -5.11 18.91
C ILE A 321 22.17 -4.75 17.51
N LEU A 322 21.24 -4.24 16.72
CA LEU A 322 21.50 -3.56 15.47
C LEU A 322 21.55 -2.06 15.74
N VAL A 323 22.73 -1.45 15.62
CA VAL A 323 22.84 0.01 15.66
C VAL A 323 22.46 0.53 14.28
N ASN A 324 21.21 0.97 14.20
CA ASN A 324 20.62 1.77 13.14
C ASN A 324 19.74 2.81 13.82
N TRP A 325 20.31 3.99 14.11
CA TRP A 325 19.65 5.10 14.80
C TRP A 325 19.66 6.36 13.92
N PRO A 326 18.67 7.27 13.97
CA PRO A 326 18.62 8.40 13.03
C PRO A 326 19.89 9.26 12.93
N LEU A 327 20.67 9.40 14.02
CA LEU A 327 21.94 10.16 13.97
C LEU A 327 23.07 9.45 13.20
N GLN A 328 22.92 8.16 12.93
CA GLN A 328 23.82 7.35 12.11
C GLN A 328 23.53 7.48 10.62
N ASP A 329 22.34 7.97 10.25
CA ASP A 329 22.00 8.21 8.86
C ASP A 329 23.02 9.15 8.22
N TYR A 330 23.35 8.87 6.96
CA TYR A 330 24.31 9.63 6.19
C TYR A 330 23.60 10.35 5.03
N PRO A 331 23.20 11.62 5.21
CA PRO A 331 22.66 12.47 4.15
C PRO A 331 23.56 12.51 2.91
N THR A 332 23.00 12.69 1.71
CA THR A 332 23.80 12.84 0.48
C THR A 332 23.67 14.23 -0.13
N TYR A 333 22.73 15.03 0.39
CA TYR A 333 22.43 16.38 -0.07
C TYR A 333 23.67 17.28 -0.18
N ASN A 334 24.53 17.28 0.83
CA ASN A 334 25.74 18.10 0.86
C ASN A 334 26.87 17.39 1.61
N PHE A 335 27.99 17.14 0.92
CA PHE A 335 29.14 16.43 1.49
C PHE A 335 30.06 17.36 2.30
N PRO A 336 30.73 16.85 3.35
CA PRO A 336 31.82 17.56 4.03
C PRO A 336 32.95 17.94 3.07
N ALA A 337 33.68 19.01 3.38
CA ALA A 337 34.71 19.57 2.50
C ALA A 337 35.74 18.54 2.03
N TYR A 338 36.23 17.67 2.93
CA TYR A 338 37.25 16.67 2.59
C TYR A 338 36.75 15.62 1.59
N LEU A 339 35.49 15.17 1.70
CA LEU A 339 34.92 14.19 0.78
C LEU A 339 34.56 14.85 -0.56
N ARG A 340 34.04 16.09 -0.51
CA ARG A 340 33.84 16.91 -1.69
C ARG A 340 35.12 17.00 -2.52
N ASP A 341 36.24 17.38 -1.89
CA ASP A 341 37.52 17.54 -2.58
C ASP A 341 38.03 16.21 -3.19
N GLN A 342 37.79 15.06 -2.52
CA GLN A 342 38.09 13.73 -3.08
C GLN A 342 37.22 13.39 -4.30
N LEU A 343 35.92 13.67 -4.23
CA LEU A 343 34.99 13.44 -5.35
C LEU A 343 35.38 14.31 -6.55
N GLU A 344 35.63 15.60 -6.34
CA GLU A 344 36.06 16.54 -7.38
C GLU A 344 37.38 16.13 -8.04
N ALA A 345 38.28 15.46 -7.30
CA ALA A 345 39.50 14.91 -7.85
C ALA A 345 39.27 13.72 -8.78
N THR A 346 38.13 13.00 -8.67
CA THR A 346 37.76 11.94 -9.62
C THR A 346 37.22 12.52 -10.92
N GLU A 347 36.40 13.56 -10.82
CA GLU A 347 35.73 14.23 -11.92
C GLU A 347 35.17 15.57 -11.42
N PRO A 348 35.43 16.70 -12.10
CA PRO A 348 34.84 17.98 -11.74
C PRO A 348 33.30 17.92 -11.72
N GLY A 349 32.69 18.38 -10.64
CA GLY A 349 31.25 18.31 -10.39
C GLY A 349 30.75 17.00 -9.80
N ALA A 350 31.62 15.99 -9.56
CA ALA A 350 31.21 14.72 -8.97
C ALA A 350 30.56 14.87 -7.61
N SER A 351 30.96 15.88 -6.82
CA SER A 351 30.36 16.14 -5.51
C SER A 351 28.93 16.70 -5.57
N GLU A 352 28.47 17.11 -6.74
CA GLU A 352 27.10 17.60 -7.01
C GLU A 352 26.24 16.56 -7.74
N LYS A 353 26.76 15.33 -7.95
CA LYS A 353 25.98 14.23 -8.53
C LYS A 353 25.07 13.59 -7.50
N ASN A 354 23.90 13.17 -7.95
CA ASN A 354 23.10 12.20 -7.23
C ASN A 354 23.84 10.85 -7.18
N LEU A 355 23.73 10.09 -6.08
CA LEU A 355 24.39 8.78 -5.93
C LEU A 355 24.10 7.82 -7.10
N VAL A 356 22.88 7.89 -7.66
CA VAL A 356 22.50 7.04 -8.80
C VAL A 356 23.31 7.35 -10.06
N ASP A 357 23.76 8.60 -10.23
CA ASP A 357 24.57 9.04 -11.38
C ASP A 357 26.08 8.90 -11.14
N MET A 358 26.49 8.59 -9.91
CA MET A 358 27.91 8.38 -9.57
C MET A 358 28.43 7.06 -10.15
N THR A 359 29.69 7.07 -10.55
CA THR A 359 30.40 5.83 -10.89
C THR A 359 30.57 4.94 -9.65
N PRO A 360 30.75 3.61 -9.81
CA PRO A 360 31.02 2.73 -8.67
C PRO A 360 32.21 3.17 -7.80
N ALA A 361 33.26 3.72 -8.42
CA ALA A 361 34.42 4.27 -7.70
C ALA A 361 34.06 5.49 -6.84
N GLN A 362 33.23 6.41 -7.36
CA GLN A 362 32.73 7.56 -6.61
C GLN A 362 31.81 7.13 -5.47
N ARG A 363 30.88 6.18 -5.70
CA ARG A 363 30.01 5.62 -4.66
C ARG A 363 30.84 5.00 -3.52
N ARG A 364 31.93 4.28 -3.84
CA ARG A 364 32.85 3.71 -2.84
C ARG A 364 33.50 4.77 -1.94
N LEU A 365 33.80 5.97 -2.43
CA LEU A 365 34.30 7.08 -1.59
C LEU A 365 33.23 7.54 -0.59
N VAL A 366 31.98 7.69 -1.04
CA VAL A 366 30.85 8.06 -0.17
C VAL A 366 30.59 6.96 0.87
N PHE A 367 30.63 5.69 0.47
CA PHE A 367 30.43 4.56 1.36
C PHE A 367 31.53 4.46 2.43
N ALA A 368 32.78 4.71 2.07
CA ALA A 368 33.88 4.73 3.03
C ALA A 368 33.66 5.79 4.12
N ASP A 369 33.24 6.99 3.73
CA ASP A 369 32.94 8.06 4.71
C ASP A 369 31.69 7.76 5.54
N ALA A 370 30.64 7.22 4.94
CA ALA A 370 29.44 6.78 5.65
C ALA A 370 29.75 5.68 6.69
N LYS A 371 30.67 4.77 6.35
CA LYS A 371 31.14 3.70 7.25
C LYS A 371 31.93 4.28 8.44
N LEU A 372 32.79 5.28 8.20
CA LEU A 372 33.47 6.03 9.26
C LEU A 372 32.49 6.80 10.16
N HIS A 373 31.45 7.41 9.57
CA HIS A 373 30.40 8.08 10.34
C HIS A 373 29.62 7.11 11.23
N ALA A 374 29.31 5.91 10.75
CA ALA A 374 28.69 4.87 11.56
C ALA A 374 29.62 4.40 12.70
N LEU A 375 30.90 4.12 12.41
CA LEU A 375 31.87 3.79 13.45
C LEU A 375 32.03 4.94 14.48
N GLY A 376 31.93 6.20 14.05
CA GLY A 376 31.97 7.35 14.94
C GLY A 376 30.81 7.34 15.95
N MET A 377 29.63 6.89 15.53
CA MET A 377 28.48 6.68 16.43
C MET A 377 28.79 5.60 17.48
N LEU A 378 29.39 4.47 17.09
CA LEU A 378 29.80 3.43 18.05
C LEU A 378 30.86 3.96 19.03
N TYR A 379 31.90 4.61 18.52
CA TYR A 379 32.93 5.21 19.35
C TYR A 379 32.34 6.21 20.36
N HIS A 380 31.39 7.04 19.94
CA HIS A 380 30.68 7.98 20.81
C HIS A 380 29.91 7.27 21.94
N LEU A 381 29.18 6.21 21.60
CA LEU A 381 28.45 5.40 22.58
C LEU A 381 29.39 4.73 23.59
N GLN A 382 30.53 4.23 23.12
CA GLN A 382 31.55 3.58 23.94
C GLN A 382 32.40 4.57 24.75
N THR A 383 32.42 5.86 24.44
CA THR A 383 33.28 6.84 25.13
C THR A 383 32.44 7.90 25.81
N THR A 384 32.05 8.94 25.08
CA THR A 384 31.32 10.10 25.61
C THR A 384 30.05 9.70 26.36
N VAL A 385 29.24 8.79 25.80
CA VAL A 385 27.98 8.37 26.46
C VAL A 385 28.24 7.58 27.73
N HIS A 386 29.14 6.60 27.68
CA HIS A 386 29.52 5.81 28.86
C HIS A 386 30.05 6.71 30.00
N GLU A 387 30.86 7.72 29.68
CA GLU A 387 31.44 8.62 30.69
C GLU A 387 30.40 9.58 31.28
N LYS A 388 29.46 10.07 30.46
CA LYS A 388 28.44 11.04 30.89
C LYS A 388 27.20 10.38 31.51
N ASP A 389 27.01 9.08 31.30
CA ASP A 389 25.90 8.30 31.85
C ASP A 389 26.36 6.91 32.35
N PRO A 390 27.20 6.85 33.40
CA PRO A 390 27.86 5.62 33.85
C PRO A 390 26.92 4.66 34.62
N SER A 391 25.69 5.08 34.95
CA SER A 391 24.74 4.31 35.76
C SER A 391 23.90 3.29 34.98
N GLN A 392 24.25 3.00 33.72
CA GLN A 392 23.50 2.09 32.87
C GLN A 392 23.79 0.61 33.19
N ALA A 393 22.75 -0.23 33.20
CA ALA A 393 22.92 -1.67 33.41
C ALA A 393 23.54 -2.38 32.19
N VAL A 394 23.49 -1.77 31.00
CA VAL A 394 24.25 -2.16 29.82
C VAL A 394 25.13 -0.98 29.44
N SER A 395 26.40 -1.25 29.18
CA SER A 395 27.32 -0.27 28.61
C SER A 395 27.69 -0.71 27.21
N PHE A 396 27.64 0.21 26.24
CA PHE A 396 28.11 -0.08 24.88
C PHE A 396 29.62 -0.39 24.84
N ARG A 397 30.40 -0.02 25.88
CA ARG A 397 31.81 -0.46 26.02
C ARG A 397 31.92 -1.98 26.07
N ASP A 398 30.91 -2.66 26.60
CA ASP A 398 30.88 -4.10 26.76
C ASP A 398 30.09 -4.76 25.63
N MET A 399 30.03 -4.10 24.46
CA MET A 399 29.45 -4.64 23.23
C MET A 399 30.41 -4.43 22.06
N ALA A 400 30.77 -5.53 21.40
CA ALA A 400 31.74 -5.56 20.32
C ALA A 400 31.08 -5.71 18.96
N LEU A 401 31.70 -5.14 17.92
CA LEU A 401 31.38 -5.48 16.53
C LEU A 401 31.50 -6.98 16.30
N THR A 402 30.47 -7.56 15.70
CA THR A 402 30.37 -8.99 15.38
C THR A 402 31.02 -9.31 14.04
N ASP A 403 31.34 -10.58 13.81
CA ASP A 403 31.82 -11.06 12.52
C ASP A 403 30.69 -11.41 11.55
N GLU A 404 29.42 -11.12 11.87
CA GLU A 404 28.21 -11.55 11.13
C GLU A 404 28.38 -11.40 9.61
N PHE A 405 28.86 -10.25 9.14
CA PHE A 405 29.01 -9.92 7.72
C PHE A 405 30.17 -10.61 6.99
N GLY A 406 31.07 -11.30 7.71
CA GLY A 406 32.26 -11.93 7.13
C GLY A 406 33.30 -10.96 6.56
N THR A 407 33.14 -9.66 6.78
CA THR A 407 34.06 -8.61 6.32
C THR A 407 35.22 -8.41 7.30
N PRO A 408 36.44 -8.07 6.82
CA PRO A 408 37.59 -7.84 7.70
C PRO A 408 37.39 -6.70 8.70
N ASP A 409 36.60 -5.69 8.33
CA ASP A 409 36.27 -4.54 9.16
C ASP A 409 35.01 -4.76 10.02
N LYS A 410 34.38 -5.94 9.94
CA LYS A 410 33.17 -6.31 10.67
C LYS A 410 31.94 -5.44 10.36
N MET A 411 31.98 -4.68 9.28
CA MET A 411 30.88 -3.81 8.84
C MET A 411 30.07 -4.50 7.72
N PRO A 412 28.81 -4.11 7.51
CA PRO A 412 28.03 -4.58 6.36
C PRO A 412 28.78 -4.46 5.03
N LEU A 413 28.48 -5.36 4.08
CA LEU A 413 29.05 -5.34 2.73
C LEU A 413 28.59 -4.10 1.98
N LYS A 414 27.35 -3.67 2.21
CA LYS A 414 26.72 -2.49 1.60
C LYS A 414 26.03 -1.62 2.66
N PRO A 415 25.85 -0.32 2.41
CA PRO A 415 24.96 0.46 3.26
C PRO A 415 23.50 0.04 3.03
N TYR A 416 22.66 0.22 4.03
CA TYR A 416 21.21 0.23 3.87
C TYR A 416 20.79 1.37 2.94
N VAL A 417 20.19 1.01 1.81
CA VAL A 417 19.69 1.93 0.77
C VAL A 417 18.18 2.08 0.91
N ARG A 418 17.71 3.31 1.15
CA ARG A 418 16.27 3.63 1.28
C ARG A 418 15.62 4.16 0.00
N GLU A 419 16.40 4.73 -0.91
CA GLU A 419 15.93 5.35 -2.14
C GLU A 419 16.96 5.10 -3.25
N GLY A 420 16.51 4.53 -4.38
CA GLY A 420 17.28 4.38 -5.61
C GLY A 420 16.79 5.37 -6.69
N LEU A 421 17.18 5.12 -7.95
CA LEU A 421 16.45 5.73 -9.07
C LEU A 421 15.04 5.14 -9.14
N ARG A 422 14.12 5.77 -9.87
CA ARG A 422 12.75 5.30 -10.04
C ARG A 422 12.40 5.24 -11.52
N LEU A 423 11.85 4.13 -11.99
CA LEU A 423 11.57 3.93 -13.41
C LEU A 423 10.49 4.90 -13.92
N ASP A 424 10.68 5.47 -15.10
CA ASP A 424 9.58 6.03 -15.89
C ASP A 424 8.79 4.87 -16.52
N ALA A 425 7.83 4.38 -15.74
CA ALA A 425 7.08 3.16 -16.03
C ALA A 425 5.79 3.47 -16.80
N LEU A 426 5.07 2.43 -17.23
CA LEU A 426 3.75 2.59 -17.85
C LEU A 426 2.76 3.32 -16.93
N TYR A 427 2.92 3.17 -15.61
CA TYR A 427 2.21 3.95 -14.60
C TYR A 427 3.17 4.29 -13.46
N VAL A 428 3.10 5.52 -12.95
CA VAL A 428 3.88 5.98 -11.80
C VAL A 428 2.89 6.21 -10.66
N LEU A 429 2.95 5.38 -9.61
CA LEU A 429 2.10 5.51 -8.43
C LEU A 429 2.44 6.78 -7.63
N ARG A 430 1.43 7.59 -7.27
CA ARG A 430 1.56 8.95 -6.70
C ARG A 430 1.02 9.04 -5.27
N GLU A 431 1.37 10.10 -4.57
CA GLU A 431 0.98 10.37 -3.18
C GLU A 431 -0.54 10.37 -3.01
N GLN A 432 -1.27 11.09 -3.87
CA GLN A 432 -2.74 11.17 -3.79
C GLN A 432 -3.43 9.82 -3.99
N ASP A 433 -2.77 8.86 -4.64
CA ASP A 433 -3.33 7.53 -4.88
C ASP A 433 -3.36 6.70 -3.57
N ILE A 434 -2.48 6.99 -2.61
CA ILE A 434 -2.27 6.16 -1.39
C ILE A 434 -2.48 6.89 -0.07
N ARG A 435 -2.60 8.22 -0.09
CA ARG A 435 -2.61 9.06 1.11
C ARG A 435 -3.89 8.87 1.93
N ASP A 436 -3.73 8.76 3.25
CA ASP A 436 -4.85 8.83 4.19
C ASP A 436 -5.40 10.26 4.25
N ILE A 437 -6.68 10.41 3.92
CA ILE A 437 -7.37 11.70 3.81
C ILE A 437 -8.23 12.05 5.04
N ASP A 438 -8.69 11.07 5.81
CA ASP A 438 -9.69 11.26 6.88
C ASP A 438 -9.21 10.82 8.28
N GLY A 439 -7.98 10.32 8.37
CA GLY A 439 -7.36 9.81 9.58
C GLY A 439 -7.86 8.43 10.00
N LYS A 440 -8.65 7.76 9.17
CA LYS A 440 -9.14 6.40 9.39
C LYS A 440 -8.47 5.49 8.36
N GLN A 441 -7.32 4.95 8.73
CA GLN A 441 -6.63 3.98 7.88
C GLN A 441 -7.61 2.90 7.38
N SER A 442 -7.81 2.85 6.07
CA SER A 442 -8.86 2.14 5.32
C SER A 442 -8.24 1.59 4.02
N TRP A 443 -9.05 1.49 2.96
CA TRP A 443 -8.64 1.37 1.57
C TRP A 443 -8.27 2.74 1.02
N ALA A 444 -7.20 2.79 0.24
CA ALA A 444 -6.80 4.00 -0.44
C ALA A 444 -7.86 4.45 -1.47
N THR A 445 -7.88 5.73 -1.80
CA THR A 445 -8.78 6.29 -2.82
C THR A 445 -8.61 5.57 -4.15
N VAL A 446 -7.38 5.14 -4.46
CA VAL A 446 -7.10 4.34 -5.66
C VAL A 446 -6.81 2.89 -5.25
N MET A 447 -7.68 1.99 -5.71
CA MET A 447 -7.48 0.54 -5.68
C MET A 447 -7.33 0.02 -7.12
N VAL A 448 -6.10 0.08 -7.64
CA VAL A 448 -5.81 -0.20 -9.05
C VAL A 448 -6.28 -1.59 -9.51
N PRO A 449 -6.88 -1.72 -10.71
CA PRO A 449 -7.42 -3.00 -11.19
C PRO A 449 -6.34 -4.02 -11.60
N ASP A 450 -5.13 -3.57 -11.92
CA ASP A 450 -3.95 -4.38 -12.27
C ASP A 450 -3.02 -4.64 -11.07
N ASN A 451 -3.56 -4.59 -9.85
CA ASN A 451 -2.84 -4.82 -8.60
C ASN A 451 -2.16 -6.21 -8.53
N LEU A 452 -0.91 -6.24 -8.06
CA LEU A 452 -0.07 -7.43 -7.91
C LEU A 452 0.23 -7.84 -6.47
N PHE A 453 0.07 -6.93 -5.51
CA PHE A 453 0.15 -7.19 -4.07
C PHE A 453 -0.36 -6.01 -3.27
N GLY A 454 -0.97 -6.29 -2.13
CA GLY A 454 -1.42 -5.28 -1.17
C GLY A 454 -0.26 -4.80 -0.29
N PHE A 455 -0.24 -3.51 0.02
CA PHE A 455 0.78 -2.91 0.88
C PHE A 455 0.22 -1.77 1.73
N GLN A 456 0.92 -1.44 2.82
CA GLN A 456 0.71 -0.22 3.59
C GLN A 456 1.98 0.09 4.39
N PHE A 457 2.45 1.33 4.30
CA PHE A 457 3.40 1.90 5.26
C PHE A 457 3.35 3.42 5.19
N ASN A 458 3.66 4.10 6.29
CA ASN A 458 3.64 5.57 6.31
C ASN A 458 4.73 6.17 5.42
N ILE A 459 4.51 7.39 4.94
CA ILE A 459 5.54 8.19 4.27
C ILE A 459 6.62 8.51 5.31
N ASP A 460 7.79 7.92 5.09
CA ASP A 460 8.88 7.84 6.07
C ASP A 460 10.19 8.33 5.45
N PHE A 461 10.36 9.66 5.37
CA PHE A 461 11.63 10.28 4.98
C PHE A 461 12.46 10.62 6.19
N HIS A 462 13.65 10.01 6.28
CA HIS A 462 14.67 10.44 7.21
C HIS A 462 15.27 11.80 6.78
N PRO A 463 15.92 12.54 7.69
CA PRO A 463 16.55 13.81 7.35
C PRO A 463 17.56 13.68 6.20
N THR A 464 17.27 14.33 5.08
CA THR A 464 18.05 14.21 3.85
C THR A 464 19.21 15.20 3.77
N LYS A 465 19.25 16.21 4.65
CA LYS A 465 20.19 17.34 4.59
C LYS A 465 21.12 17.44 5.80
N ARG A 466 22.35 17.91 5.55
CA ARG A 466 23.27 18.38 6.59
C ARG A 466 23.17 19.88 6.77
N ILE A 467 23.26 20.31 8.02
CA ILE A 467 23.60 21.69 8.35
C ILE A 467 24.94 21.70 9.07
N PHE A 468 25.84 22.58 8.66
CA PHE A 468 27.18 22.71 9.22
C PHE A 468 27.19 23.77 10.30
N LEU A 469 27.93 23.52 11.39
CA LEU A 469 28.04 24.48 12.47
C LEU A 469 28.78 25.73 11.97
N ASN A 470 28.23 26.92 12.23
CA ASN A 470 28.78 28.20 11.75
C ASN A 470 28.96 28.25 10.22
N ASP A 471 28.19 27.46 9.46
CA ASP A 471 28.28 27.35 8.00
C ASP A 471 29.67 26.90 7.49
N ASP A 472 30.45 26.22 8.33
CA ASP A 472 31.78 25.70 7.98
C ASP A 472 31.70 24.24 7.50
N PRO A 473 31.87 23.95 6.19
CA PRO A 473 31.80 22.59 5.65
C PRO A 473 32.95 21.67 6.09
N SER A 474 33.96 22.21 6.78
CA SER A 474 35.02 21.41 7.43
C SER A 474 34.69 21.04 8.89
N GLY A 475 33.67 21.69 9.46
CA GLY A 475 33.25 21.51 10.84
C GLY A 475 32.29 20.33 11.08
N PRO A 476 31.74 20.20 12.29
CA PRO A 476 30.69 19.25 12.58
C PRO A 476 29.40 19.64 11.84
N TRP A 477 28.53 18.66 11.65
CA TRP A 477 27.24 18.83 11.01
C TRP A 477 26.15 18.09 11.78
N ALA A 478 24.91 18.49 11.55
CA ALA A 478 23.72 17.85 12.10
C ALA A 478 22.65 17.64 11.04
N HIS A 479 21.72 16.73 11.32
CA HIS A 479 20.65 16.32 10.42
C HIS A 479 19.49 17.32 10.44
N ILE A 480 18.91 17.62 9.28
CA ILE A 480 17.70 18.43 9.18
C ILE A 480 16.82 17.92 8.03
N HIS A 481 15.50 17.96 8.22
CA HIS A 481 14.54 17.65 7.16
C HIS A 481 14.44 18.80 6.15
N SER A 482 14.25 18.46 4.89
CA SER A 482 13.69 19.39 3.90
C SER A 482 12.20 19.62 4.21
N SER A 483 11.64 20.78 3.83
CA SER A 483 10.25 21.11 4.14
C SER A 483 9.22 20.17 3.51
N TYR A 484 9.59 19.52 2.41
CA TYR A 484 8.77 18.59 1.61
C TYR A 484 9.12 17.10 1.82
N ARG A 485 10.10 16.79 2.68
CA ARG A 485 10.50 15.40 2.99
C ARG A 485 10.66 15.23 4.49
N ASN A 486 9.61 14.71 5.13
CA ASN A 486 9.55 14.53 6.58
C ASN A 486 8.79 13.23 6.93
N TRP A 487 8.76 12.93 8.23
CA TRP A 487 7.94 11.86 8.78
C TRP A 487 6.50 12.31 8.98
N GLY A 488 5.57 11.35 8.90
CA GLY A 488 4.26 11.48 9.54
C GLY A 488 3.10 11.80 8.61
N THR A 489 3.23 11.53 7.31
CA THR A 489 2.04 11.42 6.45
C THR A 489 1.59 9.96 6.43
N HIS A 490 0.37 9.73 6.89
CA HIS A 490 -0.25 8.40 6.89
C HIS A 490 -0.68 8.02 5.48
N THR A 491 -0.62 6.72 5.20
CA THR A 491 -1.17 6.13 3.98
C THR A 491 -2.28 5.17 4.36
N ASP A 492 -3.23 5.03 3.46
CA ASP A 492 -4.19 3.93 3.47
C ASP A 492 -3.57 2.66 2.90
N ARG A 493 -4.33 1.57 2.98
CA ARG A 493 -3.95 0.28 2.39
C ARG A 493 -4.22 0.32 0.89
N SER A 494 -3.21 0.03 0.09
CA SER A 494 -3.28 0.15 -1.37
C SER A 494 -2.78 -1.12 -2.07
N GLY A 495 -2.99 -1.18 -3.38
CA GLY A 495 -2.48 -2.22 -4.27
C GLY A 495 -1.34 -1.69 -5.13
N PHE A 496 -0.31 -2.51 -5.37
CA PHE A 496 0.81 -2.13 -6.23
C PHE A 496 0.55 -2.55 -7.68
N PRO A 497 0.52 -1.63 -8.67
CA PRO A 497 0.09 -1.93 -10.03
C PRO A 497 1.15 -2.65 -10.87
N LEU A 498 0.71 -3.52 -11.78
CA LEU A 498 1.56 -4.18 -12.77
C LEU A 498 2.30 -3.20 -13.65
N ARG A 499 1.60 -2.16 -14.12
CA ARG A 499 2.18 -1.12 -14.99
C ARG A 499 3.42 -0.45 -14.39
N SER A 500 3.56 -0.42 -13.06
CA SER A 500 4.74 0.12 -12.36
C SER A 500 5.98 -0.77 -12.40
N LEU A 501 5.90 -1.98 -12.97
CA LEU A 501 7.06 -2.88 -13.17
C LEU A 501 7.65 -2.78 -14.59
N VAL A 502 6.94 -2.11 -15.52
CA VAL A 502 7.22 -2.17 -16.95
C VAL A 502 7.66 -0.79 -17.45
N PRO A 503 8.81 -0.67 -18.15
CA PRO A 503 9.25 0.59 -18.73
C PRO A 503 8.27 1.13 -19.76
N LYS A 504 8.06 2.45 -19.75
CA LYS A 504 7.17 3.12 -20.68
C LYS A 504 7.57 2.90 -22.14
N GLU A 505 8.87 2.96 -22.44
CA GLU A 505 9.41 2.86 -23.81
C GLU A 505 10.40 1.71 -24.02
N MET A 506 11.34 1.48 -23.10
CA MET A 506 12.42 0.48 -23.27
C MET A 506 11.89 -0.96 -23.25
N GLY A 507 12.12 -1.71 -24.33
CA GLY A 507 11.82 -3.14 -24.43
C GLY A 507 12.87 -4.03 -23.74
N GLY A 508 12.58 -5.32 -23.58
CA GLY A 508 13.54 -6.30 -23.05
C GLY A 508 13.95 -6.07 -21.58
N LEU A 509 13.29 -5.16 -20.86
CA LEU A 509 13.62 -4.74 -19.51
C LEU A 509 12.38 -4.75 -18.60
N LEU A 510 12.58 -5.17 -17.35
CA LEU A 510 11.68 -5.05 -16.21
C LEU A 510 12.47 -4.54 -15.00
N VAL A 511 11.77 -4.06 -13.97
CA VAL A 511 12.38 -3.64 -12.70
C VAL A 511 11.79 -4.40 -11.51
N ALA A 512 12.62 -4.68 -10.52
CA ALA A 512 12.22 -5.35 -9.29
C ALA A 512 13.10 -4.93 -8.11
N GLY A 513 12.75 -3.85 -7.41
CA GLY A 513 13.56 -3.40 -6.27
C GLY A 513 13.20 -2.00 -5.80
N LYS A 514 14.20 -1.16 -5.58
CA LYS A 514 14.02 0.26 -5.22
C LYS A 514 13.87 1.17 -6.45
N ASN A 515 13.73 0.55 -7.62
CA ASN A 515 13.67 1.15 -8.96
C ASN A 515 12.31 1.00 -9.65
N LEU A 516 11.26 0.68 -8.90
CA LEU A 516 9.89 0.55 -9.41
C LEU A 516 9.33 1.90 -9.89
N GLY A 517 8.24 1.84 -10.64
CA GLY A 517 7.48 3.00 -11.11
C GLY A 517 6.61 3.63 -10.01
N TYR A 518 7.18 4.52 -9.22
CA TYR A 518 6.47 5.33 -8.24
C TYR A 518 7.13 6.70 -8.14
N THR A 519 6.44 7.67 -7.54
CA THR A 519 7.05 8.95 -7.19
C THR A 519 8.01 8.79 -6.01
N SER A 520 8.79 9.83 -5.76
CA SER A 520 9.68 9.95 -4.62
C SER A 520 8.92 9.75 -3.32
N ILE A 521 7.74 10.35 -3.19
CA ILE A 521 6.99 10.32 -1.93
C ILE A 521 6.52 8.90 -1.65
N VAL A 522 5.95 8.25 -2.66
CA VAL A 522 5.47 6.86 -2.58
C VAL A 522 6.62 5.87 -2.37
N SER A 523 7.81 6.13 -2.92
CA SER A 523 8.99 5.27 -2.67
C SER A 523 9.29 5.12 -1.18
N SER A 524 8.92 6.11 -0.36
CA SER A 524 9.15 6.06 1.07
C SER A 524 8.19 5.13 1.83
N ALA A 525 7.03 4.84 1.24
CA ALA A 525 6.05 3.87 1.72
C ALA A 525 6.29 2.47 1.11
N VAL A 526 6.87 2.39 -0.09
CA VAL A 526 7.08 1.14 -0.85
C VAL A 526 8.57 0.82 -1.02
N ARG A 527 9.22 0.42 0.08
CA ARG A 527 10.65 -0.01 0.08
C ARG A 527 11.01 -1.10 1.08
N LEU A 528 10.05 -1.54 1.90
CA LEU A 528 10.30 -2.45 3.02
C LEU A 528 10.59 -3.86 2.53
N HIS A 529 11.17 -4.69 3.41
CA HIS A 529 11.55 -6.07 3.12
C HIS A 529 10.44 -6.87 2.42
N GLY A 530 9.22 -6.82 2.98
CA GLY A 530 8.06 -7.52 2.42
C GLY A 530 7.63 -6.98 1.06
N HIS A 531 7.59 -5.66 0.90
CA HIS A 531 7.24 -5.03 -0.38
C HIS A 531 8.25 -5.39 -1.47
N GLY A 532 9.55 -5.38 -1.15
CA GLY A 532 10.61 -5.78 -2.07
C GLY A 532 10.49 -7.24 -2.51
N MET A 533 10.26 -8.16 -1.56
CA MET A 533 10.04 -9.59 -1.87
C MET A 533 8.82 -9.82 -2.76
N LEU A 534 7.69 -9.16 -2.47
CA LEU A 534 6.45 -9.30 -3.23
C LEU A 534 6.57 -8.69 -4.64
N ALA A 535 7.20 -7.54 -4.78
CA ALA A 535 7.49 -6.94 -6.09
C ALA A 535 8.40 -7.84 -6.94
N GLY A 536 9.41 -8.45 -6.31
CA GLY A 536 10.27 -9.43 -6.97
C GLY A 536 9.52 -10.67 -7.42
N GLN A 537 8.67 -11.24 -6.56
CA GLN A 537 7.81 -12.37 -6.89
C GLN A 537 6.91 -12.04 -8.08
N ALA A 538 6.21 -10.91 -8.04
CA ALA A 538 5.31 -10.50 -9.10
C ALA A 538 6.05 -10.26 -10.43
N THR A 539 7.24 -9.66 -10.39
CA THR A 539 8.09 -9.46 -11.58
C THR A 539 8.58 -10.78 -12.16
N GLY A 540 8.96 -11.75 -11.32
CA GLY A 540 9.33 -13.10 -11.76
C GLY A 540 8.17 -13.83 -12.46
N ALA A 541 6.94 -13.63 -11.98
CA ALA A 541 5.75 -14.17 -12.61
C ALA A 541 5.43 -13.52 -13.96
N LEU A 542 5.54 -12.19 -14.05
CA LEU A 542 5.40 -11.43 -15.29
C LEU A 542 6.45 -11.85 -16.33
N ALA A 543 7.72 -11.97 -15.91
CA ALA A 543 8.82 -12.41 -16.77
C ALA A 543 8.58 -13.83 -17.31
N ALA A 544 8.13 -14.76 -16.47
CA ALA A 544 7.84 -16.13 -16.88
C ALA A 544 6.69 -16.18 -17.91
N MET A 545 5.62 -15.42 -17.71
CA MET A 545 4.50 -15.34 -18.65
C MET A 545 4.94 -14.76 -20.00
N ALA A 546 5.65 -13.63 -19.99
CA ALA A 546 6.18 -12.98 -21.20
C ALA A 546 7.09 -13.94 -22.00
N LEU A 547 8.02 -14.63 -21.33
CA LEU A 547 8.93 -15.59 -21.97
C LEU A 547 8.22 -16.86 -22.47
N ARG A 548 7.19 -17.33 -21.76
CA ARG A 548 6.39 -18.50 -22.15
C ARG A 548 5.62 -18.23 -23.44
N GLU A 549 5.02 -17.05 -23.56
CA GLU A 549 4.20 -16.66 -24.71
C GLU A 549 4.99 -16.01 -25.84
N GLY A 550 6.22 -15.56 -25.59
CA GLY A 550 7.04 -14.88 -26.58
C GLY A 550 6.56 -13.46 -26.88
N VAL A 551 5.96 -12.78 -25.89
CA VAL A 551 5.45 -11.40 -26.00
C VAL A 551 6.22 -10.48 -25.05
N PRO A 552 6.40 -9.19 -25.38
CA PRO A 552 7.01 -8.23 -24.48
C PRO A 552 6.12 -7.98 -23.24
N PRO A 553 6.70 -7.63 -22.08
CA PRO A 553 5.91 -7.37 -20.87
C PRO A 553 4.84 -6.27 -21.02
N ARG A 554 5.04 -5.29 -21.91
CA ARG A 554 4.03 -4.26 -22.20
C ARG A 554 2.76 -4.84 -22.83
N GLU A 555 2.87 -5.88 -23.65
CA GLU A 555 1.70 -6.58 -24.20
C GLU A 555 0.97 -7.41 -23.15
N VAL A 556 1.67 -7.89 -22.11
CA VAL A 556 1.04 -8.49 -20.93
C VAL A 556 0.27 -7.43 -20.15
N ALA A 557 0.88 -6.26 -19.93
CA ALA A 557 0.26 -5.12 -19.24
C ALA A 557 -0.94 -4.51 -19.98
N ALA A 558 -1.02 -4.69 -21.30
CA ALA A 558 -2.12 -4.20 -22.13
C ALA A 558 -3.22 -5.25 -22.36
N ASP A 559 -3.05 -6.50 -21.88
CA ASP A 559 -4.03 -7.58 -22.05
C ASP A 559 -4.57 -8.03 -20.69
N TRP A 560 -5.82 -7.66 -20.44
CA TRP A 560 -6.50 -7.97 -19.20
C TRP A 560 -6.69 -9.46 -18.93
N LYS A 561 -6.81 -10.29 -19.97
CA LYS A 561 -6.85 -11.74 -19.77
C LYS A 561 -5.52 -12.22 -19.18
N ARG A 562 -4.40 -11.70 -19.66
CA ARG A 562 -3.08 -12.02 -19.12
C ARG A 562 -2.88 -11.45 -17.72
N ILE A 563 -3.37 -10.23 -17.45
CA ILE A 563 -3.36 -9.64 -16.10
C ILE A 563 -4.11 -10.54 -15.12
N ARG A 564 -5.33 -11.00 -15.47
CA ARG A 564 -6.10 -11.92 -14.63
C ARG A 564 -5.42 -13.27 -14.43
N GLU A 565 -4.78 -13.81 -15.46
CA GLU A 565 -3.99 -15.04 -15.34
C GLU A 565 -2.82 -14.84 -14.36
N LEU A 566 -2.12 -13.70 -14.45
CA LEU A 566 -0.99 -13.37 -13.58
C LEU A 566 -1.45 -13.23 -12.11
N GLN A 567 -2.51 -12.47 -11.87
CA GLN A 567 -3.11 -12.32 -10.53
C GLN A 567 -3.56 -13.66 -9.95
N THR A 568 -4.13 -14.54 -10.79
CA THR A 568 -4.50 -15.91 -10.38
C THR A 568 -3.29 -16.74 -9.99
N GLN A 569 -2.21 -16.67 -10.77
CA GLN A 569 -0.97 -17.37 -10.47
C GLN A 569 -0.30 -16.88 -9.17
N LEU A 570 -0.46 -15.59 -8.82
CA LEU A 570 0.08 -15.03 -7.58
C LEU A 570 -0.75 -15.44 -6.35
N VAL A 571 -2.08 -15.40 -6.46
CA VAL A 571 -3.00 -15.73 -5.37
C VAL A 571 -3.11 -17.23 -5.12
N SER A 572 -3.04 -18.03 -6.17
CA SER A 572 -3.17 -19.49 -6.13
C SER A 572 -2.01 -20.14 -6.86
N PRO A 573 -0.79 -20.04 -6.33
CA PRO A 573 0.38 -20.58 -6.97
C PRO A 573 0.28 -22.10 -7.07
N SER A 574 0.67 -22.64 -8.23
CA SER A 574 0.88 -24.07 -8.42
C SER A 574 1.96 -24.61 -7.48
N SER A 575 1.88 -25.91 -7.16
CA SER A 575 2.95 -26.60 -6.44
C SER A 575 4.30 -26.40 -7.13
N ASP A 576 5.32 -26.15 -6.33
CA ASP A 576 6.69 -25.98 -6.83
C ASP A 576 7.19 -27.28 -7.45
N PRO A 577 7.55 -27.29 -8.75
CA PRO A 577 7.96 -28.50 -9.45
C PRO A 577 9.30 -29.07 -8.94
N LYS A 578 10.12 -28.30 -8.22
CA LYS A 578 11.41 -28.75 -7.69
C LYS A 578 11.31 -29.33 -6.28
N THR A 579 10.47 -28.74 -5.43
CA THR A 579 10.36 -29.13 -4.02
C THR A 579 9.10 -29.93 -3.71
N GLY A 580 8.08 -29.86 -4.57
CA GLY A 580 6.76 -30.44 -4.33
C GLY A 580 5.92 -29.68 -3.30
N GLN A 581 6.43 -28.58 -2.74
CA GLN A 581 5.73 -27.78 -1.75
C GLN A 581 4.69 -26.86 -2.42
N ASN A 582 3.64 -26.51 -1.70
CA ASN A 582 2.67 -25.51 -2.13
C ASN A 582 3.11 -24.14 -1.60
N PRO A 583 3.54 -23.20 -2.47
CA PRO A 583 3.85 -21.85 -2.03
C PRO A 583 2.60 -21.16 -1.46
N PRO A 584 2.73 -20.28 -0.46
CA PRO A 584 1.61 -19.45 -0.02
C PRO A 584 1.22 -18.46 -1.13
N GLY A 585 -0.08 -18.17 -1.22
CA GLY A 585 -0.59 -17.15 -2.13
C GLY A 585 -0.16 -15.73 -1.72
N VAL A 586 -0.14 -14.83 -2.69
CA VAL A 586 0.08 -13.39 -2.49
C VAL A 586 -1.25 -12.72 -2.15
N LEU A 587 -1.24 -11.91 -1.10
CA LEU A 587 -2.38 -11.07 -0.73
C LEU A 587 -2.44 -9.89 -1.71
N LEU A 588 -3.38 -9.91 -2.66
CA LEU A 588 -3.59 -8.81 -3.60
C LEU A 588 -4.35 -7.68 -2.94
N TRP A 589 -5.50 -7.99 -2.34
CA TRP A 589 -6.26 -7.00 -1.59
C TRP A 589 -5.77 -6.98 -0.15
N PRO A 590 -5.35 -5.84 0.41
CA PRO A 590 -4.63 -5.77 1.69
C PRO A 590 -5.51 -5.99 2.94
N TYR A 591 -6.37 -7.00 2.96
CA TYR A 591 -7.18 -7.39 4.12
C TYR A 591 -6.31 -7.79 5.31
N HIS A 592 -6.71 -7.41 6.52
CA HIS A 592 -5.99 -7.76 7.74
C HIS A 592 -6.32 -9.16 8.28
N ASP A 593 -7.56 -9.63 8.09
CA ASP A 593 -8.10 -10.90 8.63
C ASP A 593 -8.23 -12.01 7.57
N LEU A 594 -7.39 -11.98 6.53
CA LEU A 594 -7.42 -12.95 5.44
C LEU A 594 -6.15 -13.83 5.41
N PRO A 595 -6.10 -14.92 6.22
CA PRO A 595 -4.94 -15.80 6.27
C PRO A 595 -4.75 -16.58 4.95
N VAL A 596 -3.49 -16.82 4.56
CA VAL A 596 -3.14 -17.44 3.27
C VAL A 596 -3.59 -18.91 3.15
N GLU A 597 -3.75 -19.58 4.28
CA GLU A 597 -4.20 -20.96 4.38
C GLU A 597 -5.72 -21.10 4.34
N ALA A 598 -6.48 -20.00 4.34
CA ALA A 598 -7.92 -20.06 4.23
C ALA A 598 -8.35 -20.59 2.86
N GLU A 599 -9.31 -21.53 2.84
CA GLU A 599 -9.90 -22.06 1.61
C GLU A 599 -10.59 -20.98 0.75
N TYR A 600 -10.95 -19.85 1.37
CA TYR A 600 -11.55 -18.69 0.72
C TYR A 600 -10.54 -17.59 0.36
N PHE A 601 -9.24 -17.77 0.67
CA PHE A 601 -8.19 -16.77 0.41
C PHE A 601 -8.20 -16.33 -1.06
N ALA A 602 -8.22 -17.31 -1.97
CA ALA A 602 -8.17 -17.03 -3.39
C ALA A 602 -9.44 -16.33 -3.88
N ALA A 603 -10.60 -16.85 -3.49
CA ALA A 603 -11.89 -16.30 -3.87
C ALA A 603 -12.07 -14.85 -3.38
N ALA A 604 -11.69 -14.57 -2.13
CA ALA A 604 -11.79 -13.22 -1.55
C ALA A 604 -10.92 -12.21 -2.32
N ASN A 605 -9.66 -12.55 -2.61
CA ASN A 605 -8.78 -11.68 -3.42
C ASN A 605 -9.33 -11.47 -4.83
N GLN A 606 -9.72 -12.55 -5.52
CA GLN A 606 -10.18 -12.50 -6.91
C GLN A 606 -11.48 -11.71 -7.09
N LEU A 607 -12.41 -11.79 -6.13
CA LEU A 607 -13.65 -11.02 -6.16
C LEU A 607 -13.41 -9.56 -5.75
N ALA A 608 -12.47 -9.29 -4.85
CA ALA A 608 -12.14 -7.94 -4.42
C ALA A 608 -11.46 -7.12 -5.53
N ILE A 609 -10.43 -7.66 -6.20
CA ILE A 609 -9.74 -6.97 -7.31
C ILE A 609 -10.63 -6.76 -8.56
N ARG A 610 -11.77 -7.46 -8.63
CA ARG A 610 -12.81 -7.27 -9.66
C ARG A 610 -13.95 -6.37 -9.18
N MET A 611 -13.84 -5.79 -7.99
CA MET A 611 -14.87 -4.97 -7.34
C MET A 611 -16.24 -5.66 -7.18
N ILE A 612 -16.30 -7.00 -7.26
CA ILE A 612 -17.51 -7.80 -7.07
C ILE A 612 -17.86 -7.91 -5.58
N LEU A 613 -16.87 -8.25 -4.76
CA LEU A 613 -16.99 -8.35 -3.30
C LEU A 613 -15.79 -7.70 -2.60
N PRO A 614 -15.57 -6.38 -2.78
CA PRO A 614 -14.50 -5.66 -2.10
C PRO A 614 -14.83 -5.47 -0.61
N GLY A 615 -13.84 -5.12 0.19
CA GLY A 615 -14.00 -4.75 1.59
C GLY A 615 -14.90 -3.53 1.74
N ASP A 616 -15.60 -3.43 2.86
CA ASP A 616 -16.41 -2.24 3.12
C ASP A 616 -15.50 -1.06 3.49
N GLN A 617 -15.85 0.14 3.01
CA GLN A 617 -15.11 1.38 3.30
C GLN A 617 -15.06 1.66 4.81
N GLY A 618 -13.89 2.10 5.28
CA GLY A 618 -13.62 2.34 6.70
C GLY A 618 -13.35 1.08 7.54
N LEU A 619 -13.36 -0.10 6.91
CA LEU A 619 -12.89 -1.35 7.49
C LEU A 619 -11.57 -1.77 6.83
N GLN A 620 -10.79 -2.59 7.53
CA GLN A 620 -9.56 -3.20 7.02
C GLN A 620 -9.70 -4.73 6.86
N ASP A 621 -10.89 -5.26 7.12
CA ASP A 621 -11.21 -6.67 7.22
C ASP A 621 -12.08 -7.15 6.04
N PHE A 622 -11.91 -8.41 5.68
CA PHE A 622 -12.82 -9.15 4.81
C PHE A 622 -14.06 -9.64 5.57
N GLU A 623 -13.95 -9.89 6.88
CA GLU A 623 -15.00 -10.39 7.77
C GLU A 623 -15.61 -11.74 7.32
N PRO A 624 -14.81 -12.82 7.28
CA PRO A 624 -15.19 -14.09 6.65
C PRO A 624 -16.46 -14.73 7.26
N ASP A 625 -16.64 -14.62 8.57
CA ASP A 625 -17.76 -15.22 9.31
C ASP A 625 -19.01 -14.35 9.35
N ARG A 626 -18.94 -13.11 8.83
CA ARG A 626 -20.09 -12.20 8.82
C ARG A 626 -21.20 -12.79 7.97
N VAL A 627 -22.40 -12.85 8.54
CA VAL A 627 -23.60 -13.23 7.80
C VAL A 627 -23.95 -12.16 6.78
N VAL A 628 -24.03 -12.56 5.52
CA VAL A 628 -24.36 -11.68 4.39
C VAL A 628 -25.83 -11.29 4.47
N THR A 629 -26.14 -10.04 4.19
CA THR A 629 -27.52 -9.53 4.07
C THR A 629 -28.07 -9.75 2.66
N ARG A 630 -29.40 -9.74 2.49
CA ARG A 630 -30.01 -9.83 1.15
C ARG A 630 -29.59 -8.67 0.23
N ARG A 631 -29.35 -7.46 0.76
CA ARG A 631 -28.82 -6.34 -0.03
C ARG A 631 -27.40 -6.57 -0.53
N GLU A 632 -26.51 -7.06 0.33
CA GLU A 632 -25.12 -7.32 -0.02
C GLU A 632 -25.04 -8.45 -1.04
N MET A 633 -25.87 -9.49 -0.87
CA MET A 633 -26.07 -10.53 -1.87
C MET A 633 -26.53 -9.94 -3.22
N ALA A 634 -27.51 -9.03 -3.22
CA ALA A 634 -28.01 -8.42 -4.45
C ALA A 634 -26.94 -7.60 -5.17
N ARG A 635 -26.23 -6.72 -4.46
CA ARG A 635 -25.09 -5.97 -4.99
C ARG A 635 -24.03 -6.90 -5.59
N THR A 636 -23.63 -7.92 -4.84
CA THR A 636 -22.57 -8.85 -5.25
C THR A 636 -22.98 -9.67 -6.48
N ILE A 637 -24.20 -10.19 -6.52
CA ILE A 637 -24.72 -10.96 -7.66
C ILE A 637 -24.88 -10.07 -8.89
N ALA A 638 -25.32 -8.82 -8.72
CA ALA A 638 -25.43 -7.87 -9.83
C ALA A 638 -24.06 -7.62 -10.46
N ARG A 639 -23.07 -7.26 -9.64
CA ARG A 639 -21.70 -7.04 -10.11
C ARG A 639 -21.10 -8.30 -10.73
N ALA A 640 -21.32 -9.48 -10.15
CA ALA A 640 -20.83 -10.72 -10.73
C ALA A 640 -21.47 -11.03 -12.10
N ALA A 641 -22.77 -10.79 -12.27
CA ALA A 641 -23.46 -11.00 -13.53
C ALA A 641 -22.91 -10.08 -14.62
N LEU A 642 -22.80 -8.78 -14.32
CA LEU A 642 -22.21 -7.78 -15.21
C LEU A 642 -20.74 -8.12 -15.53
N SER A 643 -19.98 -8.55 -14.53
CA SER A 643 -18.57 -8.91 -14.69
C SER A 643 -18.34 -10.12 -15.61
N THR A 644 -19.36 -10.92 -15.87
CA THR A 644 -19.28 -12.09 -16.76
C THR A 644 -19.96 -11.82 -18.12
N GLY A 645 -20.22 -10.55 -18.43
CA GLY A 645 -20.84 -10.12 -19.69
C GLY A 645 -22.35 -10.38 -19.76
N GLN A 646 -23.00 -10.76 -18.65
CA GLN A 646 -24.45 -10.95 -18.62
C GLN A 646 -25.16 -9.61 -18.45
N PHE A 647 -26.30 -9.44 -19.13
CA PHE A 647 -27.18 -8.28 -19.05
C PHE A 647 -26.60 -6.93 -19.52
N THR A 648 -25.48 -6.96 -20.26
CA THR A 648 -24.80 -5.76 -20.79
C THR A 648 -25.66 -4.93 -21.76
N ASP A 649 -26.55 -5.57 -22.53
CA ASP A 649 -27.47 -4.94 -23.48
C ASP A 649 -28.91 -4.78 -22.95
N PHE A 650 -29.14 -4.93 -21.64
CA PHE A 650 -30.49 -4.86 -21.10
C PHE A 650 -31.05 -3.43 -21.23
N ASP A 651 -32.23 -3.30 -21.84
CA ASP A 651 -32.94 -2.04 -21.99
C ASP A 651 -33.77 -1.73 -20.73
N TYR A 652 -33.38 -0.68 -20.02
CA TYR A 652 -34.05 -0.23 -18.80
C TYR A 652 -35.10 0.87 -19.08
N SER A 653 -35.31 1.26 -20.35
CA SER A 653 -36.17 2.36 -20.80
C SER A 653 -37.68 2.03 -20.79
N THR A 654 -38.06 0.76 -20.62
CA THR A 654 -39.48 0.41 -20.45
C THR A 654 -39.97 0.88 -19.09
N ASN A 655 -40.59 2.05 -19.12
CA ASN A 655 -41.05 2.82 -17.98
C ASN A 655 -42.05 2.02 -17.11
N THR A 656 -41.64 1.65 -15.90
CA THR A 656 -42.57 1.37 -14.81
C THR A 656 -42.32 2.42 -13.74
N ASP A 657 -43.25 3.38 -13.62
CA ASP A 657 -43.21 4.54 -12.71
C ASP A 657 -43.15 4.18 -11.20
N ARG A 658 -42.79 2.94 -10.83
CA ARG A 658 -42.83 2.39 -9.47
C ARG A 658 -41.70 1.40 -9.25
N PRO A 659 -40.95 1.53 -8.14
CA PRO A 659 -40.01 0.50 -7.70
C PRO A 659 -40.69 -0.85 -7.54
N ALA A 660 -39.96 -1.92 -7.83
CA ALA A 660 -40.45 -3.27 -7.64
C ALA A 660 -40.75 -3.57 -6.16
N PHE A 661 -40.00 -2.94 -5.25
CA PHE A 661 -40.09 -3.17 -3.81
C PHE A 661 -40.47 -1.91 -3.03
N SER A 662 -41.40 -2.04 -2.09
CA SER A 662 -41.92 -0.93 -1.26
C SER A 662 -41.06 -0.61 -0.03
N ASP A 663 -40.15 -1.51 0.34
CA ASP A 663 -39.23 -1.38 1.48
C ASP A 663 -37.78 -1.12 1.06
N VAL A 664 -37.55 -0.84 -0.23
CA VAL A 664 -36.27 -0.35 -0.75
C VAL A 664 -36.48 1.10 -1.20
N ASP A 665 -35.67 1.98 -0.62
CA ASP A 665 -35.70 3.40 -0.98
C ASP A 665 -35.06 3.61 -2.35
N ILE A 666 -35.60 4.53 -3.15
CA ILE A 666 -35.04 4.85 -4.48
C ILE A 666 -33.69 5.56 -4.40
N PHE A 667 -33.27 5.99 -3.21
CA PHE A 667 -31.95 6.58 -2.95
C PHE A 667 -31.10 5.69 -2.06
N ASP A 668 -31.51 4.44 -1.89
CA ASP A 668 -30.66 3.43 -1.28
C ASP A 668 -29.46 3.16 -2.20
N ALA A 669 -28.25 3.10 -1.63
CA ALA A 669 -27.03 2.85 -2.39
C ALA A 669 -27.03 1.49 -3.13
N ASP A 670 -27.85 0.53 -2.68
CA ASP A 670 -28.02 -0.77 -3.36
C ASP A 670 -29.31 -0.85 -4.20
N TYR A 671 -30.07 0.24 -4.33
CA TYR A 671 -31.33 0.26 -5.08
C TYR A 671 -31.15 -0.25 -6.50
N ALA A 672 -30.16 0.30 -7.22
CA ALA A 672 -29.93 -0.03 -8.62
C ALA A 672 -29.62 -1.52 -8.81
N ALA A 673 -28.82 -2.11 -7.91
CA ALA A 673 -28.53 -3.55 -7.92
C ALA A 673 -29.79 -4.39 -7.61
N ILE A 674 -30.54 -4.03 -6.57
CA ILE A 674 -31.74 -4.78 -6.16
C ILE A 674 -32.82 -4.76 -7.25
N GLU A 675 -33.08 -3.60 -7.85
CA GLU A 675 -34.03 -3.47 -8.96
C GLU A 675 -33.54 -4.19 -10.22
N SER A 676 -32.24 -4.17 -10.50
CA SER A 676 -31.66 -4.92 -11.62
C SER A 676 -31.93 -6.42 -11.50
N LEU A 677 -31.78 -7.00 -10.31
CA LEU A 677 -32.12 -8.41 -10.07
C LEU A 677 -33.59 -8.72 -10.40
N GLN A 678 -34.51 -7.82 -10.09
CA GLN A 678 -35.92 -8.01 -10.44
C GLN A 678 -36.14 -7.91 -11.95
N ARG A 679 -35.53 -6.91 -12.60
CA ARG A 679 -35.70 -6.65 -14.04
C ARG A 679 -35.13 -7.77 -14.89
N TRP A 680 -34.01 -8.34 -14.45
CA TRP A 680 -33.41 -9.55 -15.00
C TRP A 680 -34.14 -10.84 -14.62
N LYS A 681 -35.24 -10.73 -13.86
CA LYS A 681 -36.12 -11.84 -13.42
C LYS A 681 -35.43 -12.85 -12.50
N LEU A 682 -34.31 -12.45 -11.87
CA LEU A 682 -33.58 -13.26 -10.90
C LEU A 682 -34.33 -13.37 -9.57
N ILE A 683 -35.10 -12.35 -9.21
CA ILE A 683 -36.03 -12.38 -8.08
C ILE A 683 -37.45 -12.07 -8.55
N THR A 684 -38.44 -12.71 -7.93
CA THR A 684 -39.86 -12.59 -8.29
C THR A 684 -40.72 -12.64 -7.05
N GLY A 685 -41.84 -11.92 -7.03
CA GLY A 685 -43.02 -12.38 -6.29
C GLY A 685 -43.31 -11.80 -4.91
N ASP A 686 -42.75 -10.65 -4.52
CA ASP A 686 -43.17 -10.00 -3.28
C ASP A 686 -43.13 -8.47 -3.39
N LYS A 687 -44.01 -7.75 -2.67
CA LYS A 687 -43.96 -6.27 -2.62
C LYS A 687 -42.82 -5.74 -1.75
N LYS A 688 -42.07 -6.62 -1.10
CA LYS A 688 -40.96 -6.29 -0.19
C LYS A 688 -39.74 -7.14 -0.49
N PHE A 689 -38.56 -6.54 -0.49
CA PHE A 689 -37.29 -7.21 -0.71
C PHE A 689 -36.65 -7.73 0.57
N HIS A 690 -36.90 -7.06 1.71
CA HIS A 690 -36.26 -7.31 3.01
C HIS A 690 -34.73 -7.17 2.98
N PRO A 691 -34.17 -5.99 2.65
CA PRO A 691 -32.73 -5.82 2.40
C PRO A 691 -31.85 -6.23 3.58
N GLU A 692 -32.26 -5.95 4.82
CA GLU A 692 -31.49 -6.23 6.03
C GLU A 692 -31.60 -7.67 6.55
N GLN A 693 -32.47 -8.50 5.95
CA GLN A 693 -32.61 -9.89 6.38
C GLN A 693 -31.35 -10.69 5.98
N PRO A 694 -30.89 -11.63 6.83
CA PRO A 694 -29.85 -12.59 6.46
C PRO A 694 -30.15 -13.30 5.13
N ALA A 695 -29.18 -13.29 4.22
CA ALA A 695 -29.20 -14.13 3.04
C ALA A 695 -28.91 -15.59 3.43
N THR A 696 -29.48 -16.52 2.68
CA THR A 696 -29.34 -17.97 2.93
C THR A 696 -28.71 -18.64 1.72
N TRP A 697 -28.16 -19.85 1.94
CA TRP A 697 -27.70 -20.71 0.84
C TRP A 697 -28.78 -21.00 -0.19
N GLU A 698 -30.03 -21.17 0.25
CA GLU A 698 -31.18 -21.36 -0.64
C GLU A 698 -31.42 -20.15 -1.55
N PHE A 699 -31.31 -18.94 -1.01
CA PHE A 699 -31.45 -17.72 -1.80
C PHE A 699 -30.35 -17.60 -2.86
N LEU A 700 -29.10 -17.87 -2.49
CA LEU A 700 -27.98 -17.91 -3.44
C LEU A 700 -28.22 -18.95 -4.55
N ARG A 701 -28.63 -20.18 -4.21
CA ARG A 701 -28.92 -21.23 -5.19
C ARG A 701 -30.04 -20.84 -6.15
N SER A 702 -31.07 -20.15 -5.67
CA SER A 702 -32.17 -19.65 -6.50
C SER A 702 -31.66 -18.66 -7.55
N LEU A 703 -30.81 -17.70 -7.15
CA LEU A 703 -30.19 -16.73 -8.04
C LEU A 703 -29.24 -17.39 -9.04
N ALA A 704 -28.31 -18.22 -8.54
CA ALA A 704 -27.34 -18.94 -9.36
C ALA A 704 -28.01 -19.85 -10.39
N GLY A 705 -29.08 -20.56 -10.00
CA GLY A 705 -29.83 -21.42 -10.92
C GLY A 705 -30.44 -20.65 -12.09
N LYS A 706 -30.93 -19.42 -11.86
CA LYS A 706 -31.46 -18.55 -12.93
C LYS A 706 -30.37 -17.94 -13.81
N LEU A 707 -29.15 -17.81 -13.29
CA LEU A 707 -27.97 -17.36 -14.02
C LEU A 707 -27.24 -18.50 -14.76
N ASN A 708 -27.73 -19.74 -14.64
CA ASN A 708 -27.04 -20.95 -15.09
C ASN A 708 -25.63 -21.08 -14.49
N TRP A 709 -25.52 -20.74 -13.21
CA TRP A 709 -24.30 -20.85 -12.42
C TRP A 709 -24.39 -22.06 -11.51
N THR A 710 -23.29 -22.81 -11.41
CA THR A 710 -23.16 -23.93 -10.49
C THR A 710 -22.41 -23.46 -9.27
N VAL A 711 -23.05 -23.54 -8.10
CA VAL A 711 -22.45 -23.19 -6.80
C VAL A 711 -22.26 -24.47 -5.99
N ALA A 712 -21.04 -24.70 -5.50
CA ALA A 712 -20.69 -25.86 -4.68
C ALA A 712 -21.40 -25.80 -3.32
N ASP A 713 -21.82 -26.96 -2.82
CA ASP A 713 -22.72 -27.08 -1.67
C ASP A 713 -21.93 -27.20 -0.36
N SER A 714 -22.16 -26.30 0.60
CA SER A 714 -21.66 -26.46 1.97
C SER A 714 -22.76 -26.77 2.99
N SER A 715 -24.04 -26.52 2.66
CA SER A 715 -25.19 -26.86 3.50
C SER A 715 -26.47 -27.07 2.69
N THR A 716 -27.07 -28.26 2.82
CA THR A 716 -28.37 -28.62 2.25
C THR A 716 -29.54 -28.25 3.18
N GLU A 717 -29.27 -27.77 4.40
CA GLU A 717 -30.33 -27.45 5.36
C GLU A 717 -31.09 -26.16 4.97
N PRO A 718 -32.43 -26.17 4.94
CA PRO A 718 -33.22 -24.98 4.63
C PRO A 718 -32.99 -23.85 5.65
N GLY A 719 -32.87 -22.62 5.16
CA GLY A 719 -32.74 -21.44 6.02
C GLY A 719 -31.35 -21.22 6.64
N THR A 720 -30.33 -22.04 6.34
CA THR A 720 -28.97 -21.79 6.82
C THR A 720 -28.46 -20.42 6.34
N PRO A 721 -28.08 -19.51 7.26
CA PRO A 721 -27.47 -18.23 6.90
C PRO A 721 -26.17 -18.42 6.12
N LEU A 722 -25.92 -17.54 5.15
CA LEU A 722 -24.70 -17.55 4.36
C LEU A 722 -23.66 -16.59 4.95
N THR A 723 -22.45 -17.07 5.18
CA THR A 723 -21.30 -16.23 5.57
C THR A 723 -20.64 -15.60 4.35
N ARG A 724 -19.89 -14.51 4.55
CA ARG A 724 -19.19 -13.80 3.48
C ARG A 724 -18.11 -14.66 2.83
N ALA A 725 -17.40 -15.49 3.59
CA ALA A 725 -16.49 -16.51 3.06
C ALA A 725 -17.22 -17.54 2.18
N GLY A 726 -18.37 -18.04 2.65
CA GLY A 726 -19.20 -18.99 1.89
C GLY A 726 -19.70 -18.39 0.57
N LEU A 727 -20.13 -17.12 0.59
CA LEU A 727 -20.50 -16.39 -0.63
C LEU A 727 -19.31 -16.28 -1.59
N ALA A 728 -18.13 -15.87 -1.09
CA ALA A 728 -16.95 -15.70 -1.92
C ALA A 728 -16.55 -17.00 -2.63
N GLN A 729 -16.45 -18.11 -1.89
CA GLN A 729 -16.09 -19.41 -2.47
C GLN A 729 -17.11 -19.89 -3.49
N ALA A 730 -18.40 -19.82 -3.16
CA ALA A 730 -19.47 -20.26 -4.04
C ALA A 730 -19.50 -19.44 -5.34
N LEU A 731 -19.37 -18.12 -5.23
CA LEU A 731 -19.45 -17.21 -6.36
C LEU A 731 -18.20 -17.30 -7.24
N TRP A 732 -17.00 -17.28 -6.66
CA TRP A 732 -15.76 -17.45 -7.42
C TRP A 732 -15.74 -18.80 -8.13
N GLY A 733 -16.13 -19.88 -7.45
CA GLY A 733 -16.27 -21.20 -8.07
C GLY A 733 -17.20 -21.22 -9.28
N ALA A 734 -18.26 -20.40 -9.27
CA ALA A 734 -19.22 -20.29 -10.35
C ALA A 734 -18.74 -19.45 -11.56
N ILE A 735 -17.87 -18.46 -11.34
CA ILE A 735 -17.49 -17.47 -12.36
C ILE A 735 -16.04 -17.54 -12.83
N GLN A 736 -15.13 -18.22 -12.13
CA GLN A 736 -13.70 -18.20 -12.43
C GLN A 736 -13.32 -18.67 -13.85
N GLU A 737 -14.11 -19.57 -14.45
CA GLU A 737 -13.91 -20.07 -15.82
C GLU A 737 -14.61 -19.22 -16.89
N ARG A 738 -15.28 -18.13 -16.49
CA ARG A 738 -16.01 -17.23 -17.40
C ARG A 738 -15.10 -16.10 -17.85
N PRO A 739 -15.28 -15.59 -19.09
CA PRO A 739 -14.62 -14.37 -19.53
C PRO A 739 -14.94 -13.20 -18.60
N ASP A 740 -13.94 -12.35 -18.34
CA ASP A 740 -14.12 -11.09 -17.62
C ASP A 740 -14.74 -10.04 -18.56
N GLY A 741 -16.08 -9.97 -18.53
CA GLY A 741 -16.89 -9.07 -19.34
C GLY A 741 -16.68 -7.59 -19.01
N THR A 742 -16.08 -7.26 -17.86
CA THR A 742 -15.74 -5.86 -17.56
C THR A 742 -14.66 -5.29 -18.48
N LEU A 743 -13.89 -6.14 -19.16
CA LEU A 743 -12.66 -5.75 -19.86
C LEU A 743 -12.76 -5.94 -21.39
N GLU A 744 -13.96 -6.11 -21.94
CA GLU A 744 -14.20 -6.26 -23.40
C GLU A 744 -13.85 -5.01 -24.24
N ALA A 745 -13.66 -3.81 -23.66
CA ALA A 745 -13.34 -2.57 -24.38
C ALA A 745 -11.82 -2.28 -24.50
N THR A 746 -10.98 -3.32 -24.50
CA THR A 746 -9.53 -3.18 -24.21
C THR A 746 -8.62 -3.23 -25.43
N ALA A 747 -9.16 -3.31 -26.65
CA ALA A 747 -8.34 -3.42 -27.87
C ALA A 747 -7.36 -2.24 -28.05
N ASN A 748 -7.68 -1.07 -27.49
CA ASN A 748 -6.82 0.13 -27.51
C ASN A 748 -6.29 0.50 -26.12
N TYR A 749 -6.44 -0.35 -25.10
CA TYR A 749 -5.97 -0.07 -23.75
C TYR A 749 -4.46 0.20 -23.74
N LEU A 750 -4.04 1.26 -23.05
CA LEU A 750 -2.65 1.76 -23.00
C LEU A 750 -2.07 2.18 -24.36
N GLN A 751 -2.90 2.36 -25.40
CA GLN A 751 -2.44 2.98 -26.64
C GLN A 751 -2.35 4.51 -26.45
N PRO A 752 -1.36 5.18 -27.08
CA PRO A 752 -1.21 6.63 -26.95
C PRO A 752 -2.49 7.40 -27.31
N GLY A 753 -2.90 8.33 -26.44
CA GLY A 753 -4.11 9.14 -26.62
C GLY A 753 -5.43 8.39 -26.42
N HIS A 754 -5.40 7.14 -25.93
CA HIS A 754 -6.61 6.44 -25.53
C HIS A 754 -6.98 6.75 -24.08
N ASP A 755 -8.28 6.85 -23.86
CA ASP A 755 -8.95 7.17 -22.61
C ASP A 755 -10.24 6.32 -22.64
N ALA A 756 -10.22 5.22 -21.90
CA ALA A 756 -11.21 4.15 -22.02
C ALA A 756 -12.56 4.50 -21.38
N ASP A 757 -12.60 5.30 -20.32
CA ASP A 757 -13.82 5.75 -19.62
C ASP A 757 -14.25 7.19 -19.97
N LYS A 758 -13.38 7.95 -20.65
CA LYS A 758 -13.60 9.31 -21.14
C LYS A 758 -13.67 10.35 -20.03
N ASP A 759 -12.94 10.15 -18.94
CA ASP A 759 -12.80 11.14 -17.87
C ASP A 759 -11.86 12.30 -18.24
N GLY A 760 -11.13 12.18 -19.35
CA GLY A 760 -10.16 13.15 -19.87
C GLY A 760 -8.71 12.86 -19.47
N VAL A 761 -8.44 11.74 -18.81
CA VAL A 761 -7.11 11.22 -18.45
C VAL A 761 -6.78 10.05 -19.38
N GLU A 762 -5.61 10.10 -20.02
CA GLU A 762 -5.18 8.97 -20.85
C GLU A 762 -4.91 7.73 -19.99
N ASP A 763 -5.23 6.53 -20.49
CA ASP A 763 -5.07 5.25 -19.77
C ASP A 763 -3.67 5.06 -19.15
N LEU A 764 -2.62 5.63 -19.77
CA LEU A 764 -1.24 5.55 -19.27
C LEU A 764 -1.02 6.35 -17.97
N ASN A 765 -1.81 7.39 -17.75
CA ASN A 765 -1.72 8.26 -16.57
C ASN A 765 -2.88 8.03 -15.60
N ASP A 766 -3.79 7.14 -15.96
CA ASP A 766 -5.01 6.87 -15.21
C ASP A 766 -4.82 5.69 -14.22
N PRO A 767 -4.98 5.93 -12.90
CA PRO A 767 -5.05 4.86 -11.91
C PRO A 767 -6.23 3.90 -12.09
N LEU A 768 -7.37 4.39 -12.58
CA LEU A 768 -8.66 3.71 -12.66
C LEU A 768 -9.27 3.85 -14.07
N PRO A 769 -8.64 3.29 -15.12
CA PRO A 769 -8.98 3.53 -16.54
C PRO A 769 -10.34 3.03 -17.03
N PHE A 770 -11.24 2.63 -16.13
CA PHE A 770 -12.58 2.14 -16.46
C PHE A 770 -13.63 2.69 -15.51
N ASP A 771 -13.34 3.80 -14.83
CA ASP A 771 -14.08 4.37 -13.70
C ASP A 771 -14.10 5.89 -13.86
N ARG A 772 -15.11 6.36 -14.61
CA ARG A 772 -15.20 7.72 -15.11
C ARG A 772 -15.26 8.78 -14.01
N ASP A 773 -15.85 8.45 -12.86
CA ASP A 773 -16.01 9.36 -11.73
C ASP A 773 -15.07 9.06 -10.56
N ASN A 774 -14.17 8.07 -10.74
CA ASN A 774 -13.14 7.67 -9.80
C ASN A 774 -13.71 7.31 -8.41
N ASP A 775 -14.88 6.67 -8.36
CA ASP A 775 -15.54 6.25 -7.12
C ASP A 775 -15.05 4.89 -6.58
N GLY A 776 -14.21 4.21 -7.37
CA GLY A 776 -13.63 2.90 -7.10
C GLY A 776 -14.44 1.74 -7.70
N LEU A 777 -15.50 2.00 -8.46
CA LEU A 777 -16.32 1.00 -9.13
C LEU A 777 -16.24 1.20 -10.65
N PRO A 778 -15.71 0.22 -11.42
CA PRO A 778 -15.72 0.34 -12.87
C PRO A 778 -17.12 0.58 -13.44
N ASP A 779 -17.27 1.48 -14.40
CA ASP A 779 -18.54 1.92 -15.01
C ASP A 779 -19.42 0.74 -15.45
N ARG A 780 -18.82 -0.36 -15.91
CA ARG A 780 -19.55 -1.57 -16.33
C ARG A 780 -20.18 -2.35 -15.19
N LEU A 781 -19.66 -2.19 -13.99
CA LEU A 781 -20.19 -2.76 -12.75
C LEU A 781 -21.11 -1.79 -12.03
N ASP A 782 -21.03 -0.51 -12.36
CA ASP A 782 -21.95 0.49 -11.84
C ASP A 782 -23.28 0.44 -12.59
N ALA A 783 -24.35 0.28 -11.81
CA ALA A 783 -25.70 0.35 -12.35
C ALA A 783 -26.22 1.79 -12.35
N ASP A 784 -25.62 2.70 -11.57
CA ASP A 784 -25.98 4.10 -11.31
C ASP A 784 -24.72 5.01 -11.35
N ASP A 785 -24.08 5.07 -12.52
CA ASP A 785 -22.91 5.89 -12.90
C ASP A 785 -23.11 7.41 -12.71
N THR A 786 -24.33 7.86 -12.41
CA THR A 786 -24.63 9.25 -12.03
C THR A 786 -24.82 9.45 -10.52
N GLY A 787 -24.77 8.38 -9.72
CA GLY A 787 -24.96 8.38 -8.27
C GLY A 787 -26.30 8.93 -7.81
N ASN A 788 -27.33 8.85 -8.66
CA ASN A 788 -28.61 9.49 -8.42
C ASN A 788 -29.59 8.60 -7.62
N GLY A 789 -29.22 7.35 -7.39
CA GLY A 789 -29.98 6.29 -6.73
C GLY A 789 -30.76 5.40 -7.70
N LEU A 790 -30.79 5.70 -9.00
CA LEU A 790 -31.57 4.99 -10.01
C LEU A 790 -30.62 4.39 -11.04
N PRO A 791 -30.95 3.23 -11.64
CA PRO A 791 -30.12 2.75 -12.74
C PRO A 791 -30.06 3.80 -13.86
N ASP A 792 -28.91 4.25 -14.36
CA ASP A 792 -28.85 5.41 -15.30
C ASP A 792 -29.55 5.14 -16.63
N ARG A 793 -29.75 3.86 -16.92
CA ARG A 793 -30.51 3.40 -18.08
C ARG A 793 -32.02 3.59 -17.90
N VAL A 794 -32.48 4.09 -16.74
CA VAL A 794 -33.84 4.59 -16.50
C VAL A 794 -33.89 6.07 -16.90
N ALA A 795 -34.76 6.43 -17.84
CA ALA A 795 -34.96 7.82 -18.23
C ALA A 795 -35.44 8.66 -17.02
N VAL A 796 -34.59 9.57 -16.53
CA VAL A 796 -34.89 10.51 -15.43
C VAL A 796 -35.53 11.82 -15.93
N ASP A 797 -35.72 11.95 -17.25
CA ASP A 797 -36.25 13.16 -17.88
C ASP A 797 -37.59 13.60 -17.25
N GLY A 798 -37.56 14.74 -16.56
CA GLY A 798 -38.74 15.39 -15.96
C GLY A 798 -38.97 15.12 -14.47
N LEU A 799 -38.12 14.35 -13.78
CA LEU A 799 -38.21 14.14 -12.33
C LEU A 799 -37.43 15.21 -11.56
N SER A 800 -38.11 15.96 -10.68
CA SER A 800 -37.46 16.91 -9.76
C SER A 800 -37.16 16.22 -8.42
N VAL A 801 -35.87 16.18 -8.03
CA VAL A 801 -35.41 15.61 -6.75
C VAL A 801 -34.89 16.72 -5.84
N ARG A 802 -35.32 16.72 -4.57
CA ARG A 802 -34.79 17.62 -3.52
C ARG A 802 -34.41 16.82 -2.29
N ARG A 803 -33.18 17.00 -1.81
CA ARG A 803 -32.60 16.28 -0.67
C ARG A 803 -32.22 17.26 0.45
N PHE A 804 -32.41 16.85 1.69
CA PHE A 804 -32.12 17.63 2.89
C PHE A 804 -31.32 16.81 3.89
N ASN A 805 -30.22 17.38 4.36
CA ASN A 805 -29.37 16.85 5.43
C ASN A 805 -29.63 17.69 6.69
N PHE A 806 -30.11 17.05 7.75
CA PHE A 806 -30.44 17.74 8.99
C PHE A 806 -29.23 17.74 9.93
N THR A 807 -28.66 18.92 10.17
CA THR A 807 -27.33 19.03 10.78
C THR A 807 -27.18 20.27 11.66
N GLY A 808 -25.97 20.55 12.16
CA GLY A 808 -25.67 21.74 12.94
C GLY A 808 -25.32 22.95 12.06
N ARG A 809 -25.44 24.17 12.61
CA ARG A 809 -24.95 25.38 11.93
C ARG A 809 -23.44 25.27 11.67
N GLY A 810 -23.00 25.62 10.46
CA GLY A 810 -21.59 25.57 10.06
C GLY A 810 -21.08 24.20 9.62
N ALA A 811 -21.95 23.19 9.52
CA ALA A 811 -21.59 21.92 8.89
C ALA A 811 -21.22 22.12 7.41
N ALA A 812 -20.21 21.37 6.94
CA ALA A 812 -19.84 21.35 5.54
C ALA A 812 -21.04 20.92 4.67
N GLN A 813 -21.15 21.53 3.49
CA GLN A 813 -22.19 21.19 2.53
C GLN A 813 -21.98 19.76 2.05
N VAL A 814 -22.99 18.90 2.17
CA VAL A 814 -22.95 17.55 1.62
C VAL A 814 -23.35 17.62 0.14
N PRO A 815 -22.54 17.07 -0.80
CA PRO A 815 -22.90 17.03 -2.22
C PRO A 815 -24.29 16.44 -2.44
N GLY A 816 -25.10 17.09 -3.28
CA GLY A 816 -26.46 16.63 -3.59
C GLY A 816 -27.54 16.88 -2.54
N TYR A 817 -27.21 17.41 -1.35
CA TYR A 817 -28.16 17.72 -0.26
C TYR A 817 -28.26 19.22 0.02
N HIS A 818 -29.33 19.68 0.65
CA HIS A 818 -29.41 20.99 1.31
C HIS A 818 -29.27 20.82 2.82
N ASN A 819 -28.35 21.55 3.46
CA ASN A 819 -28.22 21.49 4.92
C ASN A 819 -29.34 22.29 5.60
N ASP A 820 -30.12 21.65 6.48
CA ASP A 820 -31.07 22.30 7.37
C ASP A 820 -30.53 22.25 8.81
N SER A 821 -30.32 23.44 9.39
CA SER A 821 -29.76 23.59 10.73
C SER A 821 -30.79 23.80 11.84
N GLY A 822 -32.08 23.50 11.59
CA GLY A 822 -33.16 23.63 12.57
C GLY A 822 -33.81 25.01 12.63
N LEU A 823 -33.59 25.85 11.62
CA LEU A 823 -34.13 27.21 11.60
C LEU A 823 -35.63 27.23 11.30
N ALA A 824 -36.33 28.26 11.77
CA ALA A 824 -37.74 28.45 11.43
C ALA A 824 -37.95 28.55 9.90
N PHE A 825 -39.13 28.17 9.41
CA PHE A 825 -39.48 28.25 7.99
C PHE A 825 -39.34 29.70 7.49
N ASP A 826 -38.78 29.84 6.30
CA ASP A 826 -38.55 31.11 5.64
C ASP A 826 -38.93 31.00 4.16
N ASP A 827 -39.75 31.93 3.67
CA ASP A 827 -40.29 31.87 2.31
C ASP A 827 -39.21 32.07 1.23
N GLU A 828 -38.11 32.77 1.54
CA GLU A 828 -36.99 32.94 0.62
C GLU A 828 -36.17 31.65 0.46
N ARG A 829 -35.87 30.96 1.57
CA ARG A 829 -35.24 29.63 1.54
C ARG A 829 -36.19 28.55 1.04
N GLY A 830 -37.49 28.72 1.24
CA GLY A 830 -38.53 27.78 0.81
C GLY A 830 -38.57 26.48 1.62
N PHE A 831 -37.96 26.42 2.80
CA PHE A 831 -38.03 25.30 3.75
C PHE A 831 -37.68 25.75 5.18
N GLY A 832 -38.03 24.92 6.16
CA GLY A 832 -37.63 25.06 7.56
C GLY A 832 -38.71 24.60 8.53
N TRP A 833 -38.51 24.89 9.81
CA TRP A 833 -39.36 24.38 10.90
C TRP A 833 -40.46 25.36 11.31
N ARG A 834 -41.64 24.91 11.72
CA ARG A 834 -42.69 25.81 12.25
C ARG A 834 -42.21 26.59 13.49
N THR A 835 -41.32 25.98 14.27
CA THR A 835 -40.64 26.59 15.41
C THR A 835 -39.14 26.31 15.29
N ASP A 836 -38.29 27.29 15.60
CA ASP A 836 -36.83 27.08 15.60
C ASP A 836 -36.44 25.97 16.58
N ILE A 837 -35.76 24.95 16.06
CA ILE A 837 -35.18 23.83 16.82
C ILE A 837 -33.65 23.75 16.62
N SER A 838 -32.99 24.83 16.22
CA SER A 838 -31.57 24.82 15.86
C SER A 838 -30.63 24.47 17.03
N ALA A 839 -31.12 24.56 18.27
CA ALA A 839 -30.44 24.05 19.46
C ALA A 839 -30.40 22.52 19.54
N ASN A 840 -31.28 21.81 18.84
CA ASN A 840 -31.47 20.36 18.92
C ASN A 840 -30.79 19.63 17.75
N HIS A 841 -29.49 19.87 17.56
CA HIS A 841 -28.68 19.15 16.58
C HIS A 841 -27.63 18.27 17.26
N ARG A 842 -27.19 17.21 16.56
CA ARG A 842 -26.02 16.42 16.95
C ARG A 842 -25.23 16.02 15.71
N ARG A 843 -23.91 15.94 15.89
CA ARG A 843 -22.97 15.26 14.99
C ARG A 843 -22.05 14.41 15.86
N ARG A 844 -21.88 13.13 15.56
CA ARG A 844 -21.17 12.20 16.46
C ARG A 844 -19.71 11.97 16.08
N HIS A 845 -19.33 12.19 14.83
CA HIS A 845 -18.04 11.80 14.27
C HIS A 845 -17.78 10.29 14.38
N GLN A 846 -18.83 9.49 14.23
CA GLN A 846 -18.78 8.03 14.39
C GLN A 846 -19.26 7.26 13.15
N HIS A 847 -19.90 7.92 12.19
CA HIS A 847 -20.31 7.33 10.92
C HIS A 847 -19.57 8.00 9.74
N PRO A 848 -19.11 7.25 8.72
CA PRO A 848 -18.39 7.83 7.57
C PRO A 848 -19.28 8.72 6.69
N ASP A 849 -20.54 8.33 6.48
CA ASP A 849 -21.52 9.15 5.77
C ASP A 849 -21.97 10.35 6.65
N PRO A 850 -21.71 11.61 6.22
CA PRO A 850 -22.03 12.81 6.99
C PRO A 850 -23.54 13.04 7.18
N VAL A 851 -24.38 12.50 6.29
CA VAL A 851 -25.85 12.57 6.40
C VAL A 851 -26.33 11.70 7.56
N LYS A 852 -25.76 10.50 7.70
CA LYS A 852 -26.06 9.59 8.82
C LYS A 852 -25.36 9.98 10.12
N ASP A 853 -24.24 10.67 10.05
CA ASP A 853 -23.50 11.09 11.25
C ASP A 853 -24.11 12.31 11.97
N SER A 854 -24.98 13.06 11.30
CA SER A 854 -25.66 14.22 11.85
C SER A 854 -27.18 14.13 11.79
N PHE A 855 -27.85 14.81 12.72
CA PHE A 855 -29.32 14.84 12.79
C PHE A 855 -29.83 16.05 13.58
N LEU A 856 -31.09 16.40 13.33
CA LEU A 856 -31.91 17.17 14.26
C LEU A 856 -32.80 16.24 15.07
N PHE A 857 -33.10 16.59 16.32
CA PHE A 857 -33.94 15.77 17.17
C PHE A 857 -34.98 16.56 17.95
N THR A 858 -36.00 15.86 18.42
CA THR A 858 -37.00 16.40 19.35
C THR A 858 -37.40 15.37 20.40
N ARG A 859 -37.77 15.87 21.58
CA ARG A 859 -38.40 15.10 22.69
C ARG A 859 -39.89 15.39 22.83
N LYS A 860 -40.41 16.25 21.96
CA LYS A 860 -41.82 16.62 21.81
C LYS A 860 -42.18 16.44 20.34
N THR A 861 -43.27 17.03 19.90
CA THR A 861 -43.57 17.19 18.48
C THR A 861 -42.80 18.37 17.87
N ALA A 862 -42.36 18.22 16.63
CA ALA A 862 -41.78 19.29 15.81
C ALA A 862 -42.26 19.12 14.37
N VAL A 863 -42.50 20.23 13.67
CA VAL A 863 -43.01 20.22 12.30
C VAL A 863 -42.06 20.93 11.37
N TRP A 864 -41.67 20.25 10.30
CA TRP A 864 -40.85 20.76 9.23
C TRP A 864 -41.67 20.91 7.95
N GLU A 865 -41.43 21.97 7.19
CA GLU A 865 -42.15 22.28 5.97
C GLU A 865 -41.18 22.63 4.83
N CYS A 866 -41.59 22.30 3.61
CA CYS A 866 -40.84 22.58 2.39
C CYS A 866 -41.80 23.04 1.29
N ALA A 867 -41.59 24.24 0.73
CA ALA A 867 -42.37 24.76 -0.38
C ALA A 867 -42.16 23.85 -1.61
N LEU A 868 -43.25 23.23 -2.07
CA LEU A 868 -43.25 22.26 -3.16
C LEU A 868 -44.54 22.43 -3.98
N PRO A 869 -44.47 22.46 -5.33
CA PRO A 869 -45.68 22.54 -6.15
C PRO A 869 -46.69 21.44 -5.82
N ASN A 870 -47.98 21.72 -5.94
CA ASN A 870 -49.02 20.70 -5.78
C ASN A 870 -48.77 19.53 -6.72
N GLY A 871 -48.83 18.32 -6.19
CA GLY A 871 -48.46 17.12 -6.91
C GLY A 871 -48.32 15.92 -6.00
N THR A 872 -48.02 14.78 -6.60
CA THR A 872 -47.70 13.56 -5.86
C THR A 872 -46.19 13.42 -5.80
N TYR A 873 -45.67 13.19 -4.60
CA TYR A 873 -44.25 13.04 -4.34
C TYR A 873 -43.99 11.73 -3.62
N ARG A 874 -42.90 11.06 -3.97
CA ARG A 874 -42.31 10.07 -3.09
C ARG A 874 -41.38 10.79 -2.12
N VAL A 875 -41.60 10.57 -0.83
CA VAL A 875 -40.84 11.21 0.25
C VAL A 875 -40.17 10.13 1.09
N SER A 876 -38.86 10.20 1.16
CA SER A 876 -37.99 9.29 1.90
C SER A 876 -37.46 10.02 3.13
N VAL A 877 -37.53 9.40 4.29
CA VAL A 877 -37.03 9.96 5.55
C VAL A 877 -36.09 8.97 6.22
N THR A 878 -34.94 9.45 6.69
CA THR A 878 -33.95 8.64 7.41
C THR A 878 -33.88 9.08 8.86
N VAL A 879 -33.99 8.12 9.78
CA VAL A 879 -33.92 8.34 11.23
C VAL A 879 -32.88 7.42 11.90
N GLY A 880 -32.23 7.92 12.94
CA GLY A 880 -31.19 7.18 13.68
C GLY A 880 -30.19 8.07 14.41
N ASP A 881 -29.30 7.44 15.18
CA ASP A 881 -28.18 8.10 15.86
C ASP A 881 -26.96 7.19 15.77
N SER A 882 -25.88 7.70 15.18
CA SER A 882 -24.64 6.94 15.00
C SER A 882 -24.00 6.53 16.33
N GLY A 883 -24.29 7.24 17.43
CA GLY A 883 -23.68 6.99 18.73
C GLY A 883 -24.58 6.33 19.77
N HIS A 884 -25.88 6.20 19.54
CA HIS A 884 -26.82 5.68 20.55
C HIS A 884 -27.99 4.92 19.91
N ALA A 885 -28.50 3.91 20.60
CA ALA A 885 -29.78 3.31 20.23
C ALA A 885 -30.93 4.30 20.52
N GLN A 886 -31.92 4.36 19.62
CA GLN A 886 -33.09 5.23 19.73
C GLN A 886 -34.36 4.38 19.62
N PRO A 887 -35.07 4.14 20.74
CA PRO A 887 -36.33 3.39 20.72
C PRO A 887 -37.52 4.29 20.35
N GLY A 888 -38.53 3.69 19.71
CA GLY A 888 -39.86 4.26 19.53
C GLY A 888 -39.93 5.54 18.71
N GLN A 889 -39.06 5.70 17.70
CA GLN A 889 -39.05 6.88 16.83
C GLN A 889 -40.35 6.97 16.01
N GLN A 890 -40.84 8.19 15.79
CA GLN A 890 -42.11 8.44 15.11
C GLN A 890 -42.06 9.70 14.22
N LEU A 891 -42.55 9.57 12.99
CA LEU A 891 -42.61 10.64 12.01
C LEU A 891 -43.71 10.37 10.97
N SER A 892 -44.47 11.40 10.62
CA SER A 892 -45.45 11.38 9.51
C SER A 892 -45.11 12.41 8.43
N VAL A 893 -45.52 12.12 7.19
CA VAL A 893 -45.39 13.01 6.03
C VAL A 893 -46.78 13.19 5.44
N GLU A 894 -47.25 14.44 5.30
CA GLU A 894 -48.63 14.75 4.90
C GLU A 894 -49.68 13.96 5.74
N GLY A 895 -49.41 13.82 7.03
CA GLY A 895 -50.25 13.05 7.97
C GLY A 895 -50.18 11.54 7.80
N MET A 896 -49.45 11.00 6.82
CA MET A 896 -49.23 9.57 6.67
C MET A 896 -48.04 9.10 7.53
N PRO A 897 -48.18 8.06 8.35
CA PRO A 897 -47.09 7.56 9.17
C PRO A 897 -45.99 6.96 8.26
N ALA A 898 -44.81 7.57 8.26
CA ALA A 898 -43.63 7.07 7.56
C ALA A 898 -42.75 6.25 8.51
N VAL A 899 -42.55 6.73 9.74
CA VAL A 899 -41.87 6.03 10.83
C VAL A 899 -42.87 5.88 11.96
N ASN A 900 -43.19 4.66 12.37
CA ASN A 900 -44.18 4.41 13.43
C ASN A 900 -43.65 3.41 14.47
N ASN A 901 -43.21 3.94 15.61
CA ASN A 901 -42.68 3.19 16.74
C ASN A 901 -41.49 2.29 16.33
N VAL A 902 -40.53 2.90 15.62
CA VAL A 902 -39.35 2.20 15.10
C VAL A 902 -38.19 2.34 16.06
N ASP A 903 -37.58 1.21 16.42
CA ASP A 903 -36.34 1.15 17.18
C ASP A 903 -35.16 1.12 16.22
N THR A 904 -34.15 1.95 16.46
CA THR A 904 -32.85 1.86 15.78
C THR A 904 -31.76 1.54 16.78
N ALA A 905 -30.96 0.51 16.52
CA ALA A 905 -29.77 0.21 17.31
C ALA A 905 -28.67 1.27 17.12
N LEU A 906 -27.67 1.29 18.00
CA LEU A 906 -26.50 2.17 17.86
C LEU A 906 -25.85 1.98 16.48
N GLY A 907 -25.62 3.09 15.77
CA GLY A 907 -24.98 3.05 14.44
C GLY A 907 -25.88 2.52 13.32
N ARG A 908 -27.14 2.19 13.61
CA ARG A 908 -28.12 1.71 12.63
C ARG A 908 -29.16 2.79 12.36
N PHE A 909 -29.63 2.83 11.12
CA PHE A 909 -30.57 3.82 10.63
C PHE A 909 -31.77 3.12 10.02
N HIS A 910 -32.90 3.80 10.04
CA HIS A 910 -34.10 3.36 9.36
C HIS A 910 -34.50 4.40 8.33
N THR A 911 -34.64 3.98 7.08
CA THR A 911 -35.20 4.82 6.01
C THR A 911 -36.57 4.30 5.66
N ALA A 912 -37.55 5.20 5.58
CA ALA A 912 -38.90 4.89 5.16
C ALA A 912 -39.35 5.82 4.03
N SER A 913 -40.02 5.25 3.03
CA SER A 913 -40.59 5.96 1.89
C SER A 913 -42.12 5.99 1.99
N VAL A 914 -42.74 7.13 1.75
CA VAL A 914 -44.20 7.25 1.56
C VAL A 914 -44.52 8.04 0.29
N THR A 915 -45.68 7.79 -0.32
CA THR A 915 -46.16 8.56 -1.47
C THR A 915 -47.16 9.61 -1.01
N ALA A 916 -46.68 10.84 -0.81
CA ALA A 916 -47.43 11.96 -0.28
C ALA A 916 -48.04 12.83 -1.38
N LYS A 917 -49.25 13.34 -1.15
CA LYS A 917 -49.91 14.28 -2.07
C LYS A 917 -49.87 15.68 -1.46
N VAL A 918 -49.09 16.57 -2.07
CA VAL A 918 -49.03 17.99 -1.69
C VAL A 918 -50.21 18.71 -2.34
N THR A 919 -51.01 19.41 -1.52
CA THR A 919 -52.25 20.08 -1.99
C THR A 919 -52.33 21.56 -1.66
N ASP A 920 -51.45 22.05 -0.79
CA ASP A 920 -51.39 23.42 -0.29
C ASP A 920 -50.08 24.15 -0.66
N GLY A 921 -49.29 23.57 -1.56
CA GLY A 921 -48.00 24.10 -1.97
C GLY A 921 -46.85 23.85 -0.98
N ARG A 922 -47.07 23.06 0.08
CA ARG A 922 -46.05 22.74 1.09
C ARG A 922 -46.08 21.25 1.41
N LEU A 923 -44.92 20.61 1.43
CA LEU A 923 -44.78 19.30 2.05
C LEU A 923 -44.52 19.49 3.55
N THR A 924 -45.30 18.81 4.38
CA THR A 924 -45.27 18.87 5.84
C THR A 924 -44.81 17.53 6.42
N ILE A 925 -43.81 17.60 7.31
CA ILE A 925 -43.30 16.47 8.08
C ILE A 925 -43.48 16.76 9.57
N GLU A 926 -44.19 15.89 10.27
CA GLU A 926 -44.36 15.98 11.72
C GLU A 926 -43.55 14.87 12.38
N MET A 927 -42.61 15.22 13.27
CA MET A 927 -41.74 14.27 13.95
C MET A 927 -41.86 14.34 15.48
N GLY A 928 -41.63 13.21 16.14
CA GLY A 928 -41.65 13.08 17.59
C GLY A 928 -43.02 12.78 18.18
N THR A 929 -43.06 12.67 19.52
CA THR A 929 -44.28 12.34 20.28
C THR A 929 -44.34 13.18 21.55
N GLU A 930 -45.48 13.17 22.24
CA GLU A 930 -45.61 13.80 23.56
C GLU A 930 -44.95 12.97 24.70
N ASN A 931 -44.33 11.82 24.39
CA ASN A 931 -43.61 11.04 25.40
C ASN A 931 -42.17 11.57 25.57
N PRO A 932 -41.84 12.20 26.72
CA PRO A 932 -40.55 12.86 26.91
C PRO A 932 -39.36 11.91 27.02
N ARG A 933 -39.60 10.59 27.06
CA ARG A 933 -38.55 9.55 27.11
C ARG A 933 -38.10 9.07 25.73
N LEU A 934 -38.79 9.47 24.66
CA LEU A 934 -38.45 9.07 23.29
C LEU A 934 -37.84 10.26 22.56
N ASN A 935 -36.83 10.00 21.73
CA ASN A 935 -36.36 10.97 20.76
C ASN A 935 -36.75 10.48 19.36
N THR A 936 -37.08 11.41 18.46
CA THR A 936 -36.98 11.13 17.03
C THR A 936 -35.82 11.95 16.49
N CYS A 937 -34.87 11.26 15.86
CA CYS A 937 -33.64 11.82 15.31
C CYS A 937 -33.76 11.77 13.79
N LEU A 938 -34.07 12.90 13.15
CA LEU A 938 -34.20 13.02 11.70
C LEU A 938 -32.83 13.39 11.10
N ASN A 939 -32.31 12.50 10.26
CA ASN A 939 -31.02 12.65 9.57
C ASN A 939 -31.21 13.27 8.18
N ALA A 940 -32.17 12.75 7.41
CA ALA A 940 -32.34 13.11 6.01
C ALA A 940 -33.80 13.09 5.55
N VAL A 941 -34.11 13.93 4.55
CA VAL A 941 -35.36 13.88 3.79
C VAL A 941 -35.03 13.98 2.31
N THR A 942 -35.60 13.09 1.49
CA THR A 942 -35.55 13.20 0.03
C THR A 942 -36.95 13.22 -0.55
N MET A 943 -37.19 14.09 -1.52
CA MET A 943 -38.48 14.25 -2.20
C MET A 943 -38.27 14.14 -3.71
N MET A 944 -39.10 13.34 -4.37
CA MET A 944 -39.10 13.18 -5.81
C MET A 944 -40.52 13.35 -6.36
N SER A 945 -40.70 14.23 -7.36
CA SER A 945 -41.99 14.37 -8.06
C SER A 945 -42.34 13.08 -8.81
N VAL A 946 -43.57 12.59 -8.67
CA VAL A 946 -44.07 11.45 -9.44
C VAL A 946 -44.82 11.99 -10.66
N THR A 947 -44.30 11.77 -11.86
CA THR A 947 -45.00 12.12 -13.11
C THR A 947 -46.22 11.21 -13.25
N THR A 948 -47.42 11.76 -13.14
CA THR A 948 -48.63 11.03 -13.57
C THR A 948 -48.64 11.03 -15.09
N SER A 949 -48.48 9.86 -15.71
CA SER A 949 -48.82 9.67 -17.12
C SER A 949 -50.20 10.26 -17.37
N SER A 950 -50.25 11.31 -18.18
CA SER A 950 -51.42 12.16 -18.35
C SER A 950 -52.62 11.34 -18.80
N GLU A 951 -53.73 11.59 -18.11
CA GLU A 951 -55.09 11.33 -18.54
C GLU A 951 -55.23 11.44 -20.06
N LYS A 952 -55.60 10.33 -20.72
CA LYS A 952 -56.23 10.41 -22.04
C LYS A 952 -57.46 11.29 -21.87
N SER A 953 -57.44 12.48 -22.46
CA SER A 953 -58.60 13.35 -22.57
C SER A 953 -59.71 12.59 -23.30
N SER A 954 -60.72 12.16 -22.55
CA SER A 954 -62.04 11.83 -23.09
C SER A 954 -62.89 13.12 -23.07
N ALA A 955 -63.52 13.43 -24.22
CA ALA A 955 -64.40 14.59 -24.54
C ALA A 955 -63.65 15.91 -24.84
N ASP A 956 -63.84 16.60 -25.97
CA ASP A 956 -64.85 16.57 -27.05
C ASP A 956 -64.18 16.71 -28.44
#